data_AF-A0A2E0ZJQ0-F1
#
_entry.id   AF-A0A2E0ZJQ0-F1
#
_cell.length_a   1.000
_cell.length_b   1.000
_cell.length_c   1.000
_cell.angle_alpha   90.00
_cell.angle_beta   90.00
_cell.angle_gamma   90.00
#
_symmetry.space_group_name_H-M   'P 1'
#
loop_
_entity.id
_entity.type
_entity.pdbx_description
1 polymer ?
#
loop_
_entity_poly.entity_id
_entity_poly.type
_entity_poly.pdbx_seq_one_letter_code
_entity_poly.pdbx_strand_id
1 'polypeptide(L)'
;MIEEHEDLLTDAFRNFTRLERQLRQAVGEVLAQQLGADWISQIPTTIREDCEAKMLEITGEIEDAERSSNLLNFTDFSQLTSMIVDHFWVNCFEYWFDSLEATKSRFEKLRWYRNRLMHSDLSPDACPAFINLCEKTMEEVQSGPKNDILSIGRKQTNLVENGPSNYVQEFTTEGQSKFLSRIEKALQQMSGLFDGEKEAVLNVIEQNLKLCTPMLIDQVWHKFTALPGTDKRIQDIKSKLPPKRPSSPDSNKWKLNLKKWFKWAEKEYLPYRYWMMVNEQTDLEIEQMSLVYEDWLYDAYPKLIQQRPDRFVYGTYQHIVKLLEDNKVILWVLIDNLPWFYLRLISRHLSENGFGNIQVSRQLSMLPSDTAFSRKSSLVGQLPNEIISSLNEKGAFTDAWKGRTDKQVIWLNDFDDLANVEGFQGDLFVYVYSRLDKLSHEPSTTDFEREEEIEAALNRFVSKLAEAMQQLSESRPSVLIISTDHGATYYPSQGQHLSAPPSAMKEDGYERHQRFIRTDRKEALNSIEWFYLDKDRFMLPQNYAVARGWRYIERRPRGYTHGGLSPEETILPLIICELGENEFERMLPSFEHATLPIRLGVLTNLAIRIRNPYRVPIENLEIKLNDYNIIFPPVDVAPKMEAKTKEIKIKIPAKTSVERNEILINCFVRFSAGGQEHSYPDKLRVKVRQLFKTDLDDEFGDMFS
;
A
#
# COMPACT_ATOMS: atom_id res chain seq x y z
N MET A 1 12.87 12.80 50.07
CA MET A 1 11.91 12.35 49.03
C MET A 1 11.13 13.50 48.41
N ILE A 2 10.28 14.25 49.12
CA ILE A 2 9.57 15.41 48.51
C ILE A 2 10.57 16.52 48.14
N GLU A 3 11.41 16.94 49.08
CA GLU A 3 12.44 17.97 48.86
C GLU A 3 13.45 17.58 47.77
N GLU A 4 13.92 16.33 47.77
CA GLU A 4 14.80 15.78 46.71
C GLU A 4 14.14 15.76 45.33
N HIS A 5 12.82 15.55 45.25
CA HIS A 5 12.09 15.59 43.96
C HIS A 5 11.91 17.02 43.46
N GLU A 6 11.64 17.97 44.35
CA GLU A 6 11.56 19.40 44.02
C GLU A 6 12.90 19.95 43.50
N ASP A 7 14.02 19.54 44.11
CA ASP A 7 15.36 19.89 43.63
C ASP A 7 15.62 19.34 42.23
N LEU A 8 15.27 18.07 41.98
CA LEU A 8 15.42 17.44 40.66
C LEU A 8 14.56 18.11 39.57
N LEU A 9 13.32 18.48 39.91
CA LEU A 9 12.44 19.22 38.99
C LEU A 9 13.00 20.62 38.70
N THR A 10 13.55 21.28 39.71
CA THR A 10 14.20 22.59 39.57
C THR A 10 15.40 22.51 38.64
N ASP A 11 16.25 21.49 38.79
CA ASP A 11 17.41 21.29 37.92
C ASP A 11 17.03 20.88 36.49
N ALA A 12 15.97 20.06 36.33
CA ALA A 12 15.39 19.74 35.03
C ALA A 12 14.86 21.00 34.32
N PHE A 13 14.14 21.86 35.04
CA PHE A 13 13.62 23.12 34.52
C PHE A 13 14.75 24.09 34.13
N ARG A 14 15.79 24.20 34.97
CA ARG A 14 16.96 25.02 34.69
C ARG A 14 17.69 24.56 33.42
N ASN A 15 17.89 23.25 33.26
CA ASN A 15 18.53 22.68 32.08
C ASN A 15 17.71 22.87 30.81
N PHE A 16 16.40 22.65 30.89
CA PHE A 16 15.51 22.89 29.75
C PHE A 16 15.52 24.36 29.32
N THR A 17 15.42 25.30 30.28
CA THR A 17 15.48 26.74 29.99
C THR A 17 16.80 27.13 29.32
N ARG A 18 17.92 26.51 29.74
CA ARG A 18 19.25 26.70 29.13
C ARG A 18 19.27 26.19 27.69
N LEU A 19 18.77 24.98 27.45
CA LEU A 19 18.65 24.39 26.11
C LEU A 19 17.79 25.28 25.20
N GLU A 20 16.63 25.72 25.68
CA GLU A 20 15.68 26.51 24.89
C GLU A 20 16.29 27.83 24.42
N ARG A 21 17.07 28.49 25.28
CA ARG A 21 17.80 29.72 24.93
C ARG A 21 18.86 29.47 23.87
N GLN A 22 19.65 28.39 24.02
CA GLN A 22 20.68 28.03 23.05
C GLN A 22 20.09 27.65 21.70
N LEU A 23 18.98 26.91 21.69
CA LEU A 23 18.29 26.56 20.47
C LEU A 23 17.79 27.81 19.73
N ARG A 24 17.17 28.77 20.43
CA ARG A 24 16.75 30.04 19.79
C ARG A 24 17.92 30.76 19.13
N GLN A 25 19.05 30.86 19.84
CA GLN A 25 20.26 31.47 19.28
C GLN A 25 20.75 30.71 18.06
N ALA A 26 20.90 29.39 18.15
CA ALA A 26 21.39 28.55 17.06
C ALA A 26 20.44 28.59 15.85
N VAL A 27 19.12 28.53 16.06
CA VAL A 27 18.11 28.68 15.01
C VAL A 27 18.28 30.03 14.30
N GLY A 28 18.41 31.13 15.05
CA GLY A 28 18.61 32.45 14.48
C GLY A 28 19.90 32.56 13.64
N GLU A 29 21.01 32.04 14.15
CA GLU A 29 22.30 32.03 13.46
C GLU A 29 22.24 31.22 12.15
N VAL A 30 21.65 30.03 12.18
CA VAL A 30 21.50 29.16 11.02
C VAL A 30 20.59 29.79 9.96
N LEU A 31 19.44 30.32 10.36
CA LEU A 31 18.52 30.94 9.40
C LEU A 31 19.10 32.21 8.80
N ALA A 32 19.79 33.04 9.59
CA ALA A 32 20.51 34.21 9.07
C ALA A 32 21.62 33.82 8.08
N GLN A 33 22.35 32.73 8.37
CA GLN A 33 23.42 32.23 7.50
C GLN A 33 22.88 31.64 6.18
N GLN A 34 21.79 30.86 6.24
CA GLN A 34 21.28 30.10 5.09
C GLN A 34 20.30 30.90 4.22
N LEU A 35 19.45 31.73 4.84
CA LEU A 35 18.36 32.43 4.17
C LEU A 35 18.60 33.95 4.03
N GLY A 36 19.69 34.47 4.59
CA GLY A 36 20.08 35.88 4.51
C GLY A 36 19.32 36.77 5.49
N ALA A 37 19.50 38.10 5.37
CA ALA A 37 18.99 39.07 6.35
C ALA A 37 17.45 39.11 6.48
N ASP A 38 16.72 38.61 5.48
CA ASP A 38 15.24 38.62 5.43
C ASP A 38 14.62 37.26 5.81
N TRP A 39 15.35 36.41 6.54
CA TRP A 39 14.85 35.07 6.90
C TRP A 39 13.55 35.10 7.73
N ILE A 40 13.21 36.24 8.32
CA ILE A 40 12.06 36.43 9.21
C ILE A 40 10.77 36.65 8.43
N SER A 41 10.85 37.25 7.25
CA SER A 41 9.71 37.32 6.34
C SER A 41 9.26 35.92 5.90
N GLN A 42 10.17 34.95 5.98
CA GLN A 42 9.97 33.55 5.60
C GLN A 42 9.45 32.67 6.75
N ILE A 43 9.40 33.15 8.00
CA ILE A 43 8.75 32.43 9.10
C ILE A 43 7.26 32.25 8.76
N PRO A 44 6.66 31.07 9.01
CA PRO A 44 5.22 30.86 8.84
C PRO A 44 4.41 31.99 9.49
N THR A 45 3.49 32.57 8.73
CA THR A 45 2.73 33.77 9.13
C THR A 45 2.08 33.61 10.50
N THR A 46 1.54 32.43 10.81
CA THR A 46 0.90 32.12 12.10
C THR A 46 1.86 32.19 13.28
N ILE A 47 3.11 31.74 13.12
CA ILE A 47 4.13 31.81 14.18
C ILE A 47 4.59 33.26 14.34
N ARG A 48 4.80 33.96 13.22
CA ARG A 48 5.21 35.37 13.24
C ARG A 48 4.19 36.26 13.94
N GLU A 49 2.91 36.16 13.56
CA GLU A 49 1.83 36.95 14.15
C GLU A 49 1.67 36.69 15.65
N ASP A 50 1.80 35.43 16.10
CA ASP A 50 1.74 35.09 17.52
C ASP A 50 2.93 35.66 18.32
N CYS A 51 4.15 35.58 17.77
CA CYS A 51 5.32 36.19 18.37
C CYS A 51 5.24 37.72 18.41
N GLU A 52 4.71 38.35 17.36
CA GLU A 52 4.48 39.80 17.30
C GLU A 52 3.43 40.25 18.34
N ALA A 53 2.36 39.48 18.51
CA ALA A 53 1.36 39.75 19.54
C ALA A 53 1.95 39.66 20.95
N LYS A 54 2.74 38.61 21.24
CA LYS A 54 3.45 38.45 22.53
C LYS A 54 4.47 39.56 22.77
N MET A 55 5.18 39.97 21.73
CA MET A 55 6.13 41.09 21.81
C MET A 55 5.39 42.38 22.17
N LEU A 56 4.32 42.71 21.44
CA LEU A 56 3.50 43.89 21.68
C LEU A 56 2.92 43.92 23.10
N GLU A 57 2.46 42.77 23.61
CA GLU A 57 1.95 42.64 24.98
C GLU A 57 3.01 42.97 26.04
N ILE A 58 4.28 42.59 25.79
CA ILE A 58 5.38 42.76 26.75
C ILE A 58 6.03 44.15 26.64
N THR A 59 6.23 44.67 25.42
CA THR A 59 7.02 45.89 25.17
C THR A 59 6.16 47.15 25.00
N GLY A 60 4.88 47.01 24.66
CA GLY A 60 3.96 48.14 24.42
C GLY A 60 4.17 48.88 23.08
N GLU A 61 5.29 48.68 22.39
CA GLU A 61 5.62 49.25 21.08
C GLU A 61 6.41 48.24 20.22
N ILE A 62 6.28 48.34 18.89
CA ILE A 62 7.05 47.56 17.91
C ILE A 62 7.94 48.52 17.12
N GLU A 63 9.23 48.61 17.44
CA GLU A 63 10.21 49.35 16.62
C GLU A 63 10.77 48.46 15.49
N ASP A 64 10.81 48.99 14.26
CA ASP A 64 11.17 48.24 13.04
C ASP A 64 12.61 47.72 13.00
N ALA A 65 13.56 48.33 13.73
CA ALA A 65 14.97 47.96 13.71
C ALA A 65 15.32 46.80 14.65
N GLU A 66 14.50 46.52 15.67
CA GLU A 66 14.67 45.36 16.57
C GLU A 66 13.82 44.15 16.16
N ARG A 67 12.95 44.30 15.14
CA ARG A 67 12.08 43.24 14.61
C ARG A 67 12.82 41.96 14.29
N SER A 68 14.07 42.05 13.81
CA SER A 68 14.75 40.88 13.25
C SER A 68 15.54 40.02 14.25
N SER A 69 16.22 40.62 15.22
CA SER A 69 17.08 39.83 16.13
C SER A 69 16.31 39.18 17.27
N ASN A 70 15.11 39.69 17.61
CA ASN A 70 14.43 39.36 18.87
C ASN A 70 13.18 38.49 18.72
N LEU A 71 12.64 38.27 17.52
CA LEU A 71 11.37 37.55 17.34
C LEU A 71 11.40 36.11 17.90
N LEU A 72 12.54 35.41 17.78
CA LEU A 72 12.71 34.07 18.35
C LEU A 72 12.59 34.03 19.87
N ASN A 73 12.90 35.14 20.57
CA ASN A 73 12.74 35.21 22.03
C ASN A 73 11.28 35.11 22.48
N PHE A 74 10.33 35.36 21.56
CA PHE A 74 8.90 35.27 21.80
C PHE A 74 8.27 33.96 21.27
N THR A 75 9.07 33.07 20.67
CA THR A 75 8.61 31.72 20.32
C THR A 75 8.50 30.87 21.58
N ASP A 76 7.46 30.04 21.66
CA ASP A 76 7.47 28.92 22.60
C ASP A 76 8.20 27.71 22.02
N PHE A 77 8.52 26.73 22.87
CA PHE A 77 9.24 25.53 22.43
C PHE A 77 8.50 24.71 21.36
N SER A 78 7.16 24.72 21.34
CA SER A 78 6.38 24.01 20.32
C SER A 78 6.53 24.67 18.96
N GLN A 79 6.52 26.00 18.92
CA GLN A 79 6.79 26.79 17.72
C GLN A 79 8.22 26.58 17.24
N LEU A 80 9.20 26.64 18.15
CA LEU A 80 10.61 26.42 17.82
C LEU A 80 10.84 25.02 17.24
N THR A 81 10.22 23.99 17.83
CA THR A 81 10.28 22.62 17.31
C THR A 81 9.55 22.46 15.97
N SER A 82 8.41 23.13 15.77
CA SER A 82 7.71 23.15 14.47
C SER A 82 8.58 23.78 13.38
N MET A 83 9.29 24.87 13.70
CA MET A 83 10.24 25.51 12.77
C MET A 83 11.39 24.57 12.37
N ILE A 84 11.84 23.73 13.30
CA ILE A 84 12.93 22.78 13.05
C ILE A 84 12.44 21.52 12.32
N VAL A 85 11.26 20.98 12.68
CA VAL A 85 10.80 19.63 12.29
C VAL A 85 9.71 19.61 11.21
N ASP A 86 8.78 20.57 11.25
CA ASP A 86 7.51 20.50 10.51
C ASP A 86 7.46 21.41 9.26
N HIS A 87 8.35 22.40 9.16
CA HIS A 87 8.37 23.37 8.06
C HIS A 87 9.52 23.13 7.05
N PHE A 88 9.51 23.89 5.95
CA PHE A 88 10.49 23.87 4.84
C PHE A 88 11.97 24.04 5.23
N TRP A 89 12.27 24.27 6.51
CA TRP A 89 13.60 24.56 7.03
C TRP A 89 14.30 23.37 7.66
N VAL A 90 13.69 22.19 7.61
CA VAL A 90 14.32 20.98 8.15
C VAL A 90 15.68 20.71 7.50
N ASN A 91 15.84 21.07 6.22
CA ASN A 91 17.11 21.00 5.48
C ASN A 91 18.17 21.97 6.04
N CYS A 92 17.76 23.06 6.69
CA CYS A 92 18.67 23.97 7.39
C CYS A 92 19.19 23.39 8.70
N PHE A 93 18.55 22.36 9.26
CA PHE A 93 18.90 21.80 10.56
C PHE A 93 19.30 20.31 10.51
N GLU A 94 19.22 19.67 9.35
CA GLU A 94 19.53 18.25 9.15
C GLU A 94 20.94 17.90 9.65
N TYR A 95 21.88 18.83 9.62
CA TYR A 95 23.27 18.63 10.05
C TYR A 95 23.51 18.74 11.56
N TRP A 96 22.52 19.12 12.37
CA TRP A 96 22.66 19.11 13.83
C TRP A 96 22.73 17.68 14.40
N PHE A 97 22.18 16.70 13.68
CA PHE A 97 22.17 15.30 14.06
C PHE A 97 22.54 14.41 12.86
N ASP A 98 22.65 13.10 13.08
CA ASP A 98 23.17 12.18 12.05
C ASP A 98 22.19 11.97 10.88
N SER A 99 20.90 12.30 11.05
CA SER A 99 19.88 12.26 10.00
C SER A 99 18.66 13.13 10.33
N LEU A 100 17.80 13.35 9.33
CA LEU A 100 16.48 13.95 9.49
C LEU A 100 15.64 13.27 10.57
N GLU A 101 15.52 11.94 10.53
CA GLU A 101 14.77 11.14 11.49
C GLU A 101 15.34 11.27 12.90
N ALA A 102 16.67 11.37 13.03
CA ALA A 102 17.32 11.59 14.32
C ALA A 102 16.96 12.97 14.90
N THR A 103 16.94 14.00 14.05
CA THR A 103 16.48 15.35 14.42
C THR A 103 15.02 15.32 14.91
N LYS A 104 14.11 14.72 14.12
CA LYS A 104 12.69 14.63 14.48
C LYS A 104 12.49 13.89 15.81
N SER A 105 13.05 12.69 15.92
CA SER A 105 12.95 11.86 17.14
C SER A 105 13.51 12.59 18.36
N ARG A 106 14.60 13.36 18.20
CA ARG A 106 15.19 14.13 19.30
C ARG A 106 14.23 15.21 19.82
N PHE A 107 13.67 16.01 18.92
CA PHE A 107 12.78 17.11 19.31
C PHE A 107 11.41 16.64 19.80
N GLU A 108 10.89 15.53 19.27
CA GLU A 108 9.68 14.89 19.81
C GLU A 108 9.87 14.40 21.25
N LYS A 109 11.01 13.74 21.54
CA LYS A 109 11.36 13.33 22.90
C LYS A 109 11.46 14.54 23.84
N LEU A 110 12.14 15.62 23.42
CA LEU A 110 12.24 16.85 24.20
C LEU A 110 10.86 17.47 24.46
N ARG A 111 9.97 17.50 23.45
CA ARG A 111 8.60 18.01 23.58
C ARG A 111 7.79 17.18 24.59
N TRP A 112 7.92 15.85 24.54
CA TRP A 112 7.27 14.94 25.48
C TRP A 112 7.72 15.19 26.93
N TYR A 113 9.03 15.24 27.17
CA TYR A 113 9.57 15.50 28.51
C TYR A 113 9.19 16.89 29.04
N ARG A 114 9.28 17.93 28.19
CA ARG A 114 8.88 19.30 28.53
C ARG A 114 7.42 19.35 28.98
N ASN A 115 6.51 18.71 28.26
CA ASN A 115 5.09 18.76 28.61
C ASN A 115 4.85 18.11 29.98
N ARG A 116 5.49 16.98 30.28
CA ARG A 116 5.42 16.38 31.61
C ARG A 116 6.04 17.26 32.70
N LEU A 117 7.16 17.92 32.41
CA LEU A 117 7.78 18.86 33.34
C LEU A 117 6.85 20.04 33.67
N MET A 118 6.20 20.63 32.67
CA MET A 118 5.30 21.78 32.86
C MET A 118 4.01 21.43 33.61
N HIS A 119 3.60 20.16 33.59
CA HIS A 119 2.45 19.66 34.35
C HIS A 119 2.84 19.04 35.70
N SER A 120 4.12 19.11 36.09
CA SER A 120 4.64 18.48 37.32
C SER A 120 4.46 16.94 37.36
N ASP A 121 4.28 16.32 36.19
CA ASP A 121 4.06 14.87 36.00
C ASP A 121 5.36 14.10 35.69
N LEU A 122 6.51 14.77 35.79
CA LEU A 122 7.80 14.14 35.54
C LEU A 122 8.29 13.41 36.80
N SER A 123 8.42 12.09 36.71
CA SER A 123 8.87 11.27 37.83
C SER A 123 10.33 11.58 38.22
N PRO A 124 10.72 11.41 39.50
CA PRO A 124 12.10 11.60 39.94
C PRO A 124 13.12 10.84 39.07
N ASP A 125 12.82 9.60 38.69
CA ASP A 125 13.69 8.74 37.86
C ASP A 125 13.84 9.26 36.41
N ALA A 126 12.88 10.04 35.93
CA ALA A 126 12.89 10.59 34.58
C ALA A 126 13.66 11.92 34.49
N CYS A 127 13.85 12.64 35.60
CA CYS A 127 14.57 13.92 35.64
C CYS A 127 16.03 13.80 35.17
N PRO A 128 16.86 12.83 35.65
CA PRO A 128 18.24 12.67 35.18
C PRO A 128 18.33 12.35 33.68
N ALA A 129 17.43 11.52 33.17
CA ALA A 129 17.38 11.18 31.74
C ALA A 129 17.07 12.42 30.89
N PHE A 130 16.15 13.26 31.35
CA PHE A 130 15.81 14.51 30.67
C PHE A 130 16.92 15.56 30.74
N ILE A 131 17.60 15.69 31.89
CA ILE A 131 18.77 16.58 32.03
C ILE A 131 19.86 16.16 31.03
N ASN A 132 20.22 14.88 31.01
CA ASN A 132 21.21 14.35 30.07
C ASN A 132 20.79 14.56 28.60
N LEU A 133 19.51 14.37 28.28
CA LEU A 133 18.98 14.64 26.95
C LEU A 133 19.15 16.13 26.57
N CYS A 134 18.90 17.06 27.49
CA CYS A 134 19.13 18.48 27.27
C CYS A 134 20.61 18.77 27.02
N GLU A 135 21.50 18.26 27.87
CA GLU A 135 22.95 18.49 27.78
C GLU A 135 23.54 17.97 26.48
N LYS A 136 23.24 16.72 26.13
CA LYS A 136 23.68 16.12 24.87
C LYS A 136 23.18 16.90 23.65
N THR A 137 21.93 17.37 23.70
CA THR A 137 21.36 18.17 22.59
C THR A 137 22.08 19.52 22.48
N MET A 138 22.39 20.17 23.59
CA MET A 138 23.18 21.41 23.59
C MET A 138 24.58 21.18 23.01
N GLU A 139 25.27 20.13 23.42
CA GLU A 139 26.59 19.78 22.88
C GLU A 139 26.56 19.52 21.38
N GLU A 140 25.57 18.77 20.89
CA GLU A 140 25.42 18.45 19.47
C GLU A 140 25.13 19.72 18.65
N VAL A 141 24.22 20.59 19.11
CA VAL A 141 23.90 21.86 18.45
C VAL A 141 25.10 22.81 18.44
N GLN A 142 25.86 22.90 19.54
CA GLN A 142 27.06 23.75 19.64
C GLN A 142 28.24 23.24 18.83
N SER A 143 28.37 21.91 18.69
CA SER A 143 29.45 21.30 17.90
C SER A 143 29.36 21.64 16.40
N GLY A 144 28.24 22.20 15.96
CA GLY A 144 28.00 22.58 14.58
C GLY A 144 27.89 21.37 13.65
N PRO A 145 27.85 21.59 12.33
CA PRO A 145 27.82 20.48 11.37
C PRO A 145 29.08 19.61 11.53
N LYS A 146 28.91 18.32 11.83
CA LYS A 146 30.01 17.36 11.97
C LYS A 146 30.79 17.11 10.67
N ASN A 147 30.33 17.64 9.53
CA ASN A 147 30.93 17.44 8.20
C ASN A 147 31.00 18.77 7.41
N ASP A 148 32.03 18.91 6.57
CA ASP A 148 32.39 20.04 5.68
C ASP A 148 31.38 20.32 4.53
N ILE A 149 30.08 20.16 4.79
CA ILE A 149 28.97 20.18 3.82
C ILE A 149 28.60 21.61 3.38
N LEU A 150 28.98 22.64 4.15
CA LEU A 150 28.66 24.04 3.86
C LEU A 150 29.30 24.58 2.55
N SER A 151 30.29 23.89 1.99
CA SER A 151 30.92 24.27 0.72
C SER A 151 30.08 23.91 -0.52
N ILE A 152 29.10 23.02 -0.39
CA ILE A 152 28.27 22.52 -1.52
C ILE A 152 27.02 23.40 -1.73
N GLY A 153 26.49 24.03 -0.67
CA GLY A 153 25.23 24.80 -0.71
C GLY A 153 25.29 26.16 -1.41
N ARG A 154 26.47 26.81 -1.52
CA ARG A 154 26.57 28.17 -2.11
C ARG A 154 26.33 28.24 -3.63
N LYS A 155 26.22 27.11 -4.34
CA LYS A 155 25.92 27.10 -5.79
C LYS A 155 24.43 26.95 -6.13
N GLN A 156 23.54 26.74 -5.17
CA GLN A 156 22.11 26.48 -5.45
C GLN A 156 21.16 27.66 -5.25
N THR A 157 21.62 28.80 -4.74
CA THR A 157 20.73 29.94 -4.40
C THR A 157 20.27 30.81 -5.58
N ASN A 158 20.70 30.53 -6.82
CA ASN A 158 20.23 31.24 -8.02
C ASN A 158 19.08 30.53 -8.77
N LEU A 159 18.38 29.58 -8.14
CA LEU A 159 17.26 28.85 -8.75
C LEU A 159 15.95 28.92 -7.92
N VAL A 160 15.73 30.02 -7.20
CA VAL A 160 14.48 30.27 -6.46
C VAL A 160 13.45 30.93 -7.39
N GLU A 161 12.95 30.17 -8.37
CA GLU A 161 11.66 30.42 -9.03
C GLU A 161 10.89 29.12 -9.37
N ASN A 162 11.39 27.94 -8.99
CA ASN A 162 10.65 26.69 -9.15
C ASN A 162 10.59 25.94 -7.82
N GLY A 163 9.36 25.67 -7.36
CA GLY A 163 9.06 25.03 -6.09
C GLY A 163 9.69 23.64 -5.91
N PRO A 164 9.60 23.06 -4.70
CA PRO A 164 10.33 21.86 -4.34
C PRO A 164 9.72 20.65 -5.04
N SER A 165 10.30 20.31 -6.19
CA SER A 165 10.09 19.00 -6.77
C SER A 165 11.13 18.03 -6.23
N ASN A 166 10.69 17.18 -5.30
CA ASN A 166 11.32 15.87 -5.11
C ASN A 166 10.95 15.00 -6.33
N TYR A 167 11.51 15.30 -7.50
CA TYR A 167 11.38 14.43 -8.66
C TYR A 167 12.07 13.11 -8.32
N VAL A 168 11.29 12.02 -8.31
CA VAL A 168 11.80 10.70 -8.67
C VAL A 168 12.37 10.85 -10.07
N GLN A 169 13.67 11.17 -10.17
CA GLN A 169 14.36 11.15 -11.46
C GLN A 169 14.19 9.76 -12.04
N GLU A 170 13.63 9.68 -13.25
CA GLU A 170 13.69 8.45 -14.05
C GLU A 170 15.16 8.08 -14.19
N PHE A 171 15.60 7.06 -13.44
CA PHE A 171 16.95 6.54 -13.61
C PHE A 171 17.08 6.02 -15.02
N THR A 172 18.17 6.36 -15.68
CA THR A 172 18.45 5.81 -16.99
C THR A 172 18.54 4.28 -16.86
N THR A 173 17.91 3.57 -17.78
CA THR A 173 17.97 2.10 -17.89
C THR A 173 19.41 1.58 -17.85
N GLU A 174 20.38 2.40 -18.23
CA GLU A 174 21.81 2.10 -18.15
C GLU A 174 22.35 2.01 -16.71
N GLY A 175 21.97 2.94 -15.83
CA GLY A 175 22.42 2.93 -14.42
C GLY A 175 21.91 1.70 -13.68
N GLN A 176 20.63 1.38 -13.86
CA GLN A 176 20.03 0.18 -13.30
C GLN A 176 20.71 -1.09 -13.84
N SER A 177 20.90 -1.20 -15.16
CA SER A 177 21.55 -2.36 -15.78
C SER A 177 22.98 -2.58 -15.25
N LYS A 178 23.77 -1.51 -15.09
CA LYS A 178 25.12 -1.59 -14.52
C LYS A 178 25.11 -2.04 -13.06
N PHE A 179 24.17 -1.55 -12.26
CA PHE A 179 24.00 -1.96 -10.86
C PHE A 179 23.65 -3.45 -10.77
N LEU A 180 22.60 -3.89 -11.47
CA LEU A 180 22.16 -5.29 -11.49
C LEU A 180 23.30 -6.24 -11.89
N SER A 181 24.05 -5.91 -12.95
CA SER A 181 25.19 -6.73 -13.40
C SER A 181 26.31 -6.84 -12.36
N ARG A 182 26.57 -5.79 -11.57
CA ARG A 182 27.58 -5.82 -10.50
C ARG A 182 27.16 -6.73 -9.36
N ILE A 183 25.90 -6.64 -8.93
CA ILE A 183 25.38 -7.52 -7.86
C ILE A 183 25.33 -8.97 -8.32
N GLU A 184 24.89 -9.25 -9.55
CA GLU A 184 24.88 -10.61 -10.10
C GLU A 184 26.29 -11.23 -10.12
N LYS A 185 27.31 -10.48 -10.54
CA LYS A 185 28.71 -10.93 -10.51
C LYS A 185 29.19 -11.19 -9.08
N ALA A 186 28.83 -10.34 -8.12
CA ALA A 186 29.18 -10.55 -6.72
C ALA A 186 28.53 -11.83 -6.16
N LEU A 187 27.23 -12.05 -6.43
CA LEU A 187 26.51 -13.25 -6.01
C LEU A 187 27.10 -14.54 -6.57
N GLN A 188 27.65 -14.50 -7.80
CA GLN A 188 28.35 -15.63 -8.39
C GLN A 188 29.68 -15.95 -7.69
N GLN A 189 30.34 -14.95 -7.12
CA GLN A 189 31.62 -15.10 -6.43
C GLN A 189 31.47 -15.44 -4.94
N MET A 190 30.32 -15.11 -4.34
CA MET A 190 30.02 -15.40 -2.94
C MET A 190 29.72 -16.87 -2.71
N SER A 191 29.99 -17.36 -1.50
CA SER A 191 29.66 -18.73 -1.10
C SER A 191 28.16 -18.89 -0.84
N GLY A 192 27.50 -17.88 -0.26
CA GLY A 192 26.14 -18.00 0.27
C GLY A 192 26.07 -18.57 1.69
N LEU A 193 27.21 -18.84 2.32
CA LEU A 193 27.33 -19.55 3.60
C LEU A 193 27.80 -18.67 4.77
N PHE A 194 28.12 -17.39 4.51
CA PHE A 194 28.60 -16.47 5.54
C PHE A 194 27.66 -15.29 5.72
N ASP A 195 27.34 -14.96 6.97
CA ASP A 195 26.53 -13.78 7.30
C ASP A 195 27.17 -12.48 6.81
N GLY A 196 28.50 -12.36 6.80
CA GLY A 196 29.17 -11.17 6.28
C GLY A 196 28.92 -10.93 4.78
N GLU A 197 28.81 -11.99 3.98
CA GLU A 197 28.45 -11.89 2.56
C GLU A 197 26.99 -11.42 2.41
N LYS A 198 26.09 -12.02 3.18
CA LYS A 198 24.65 -11.69 3.24
C LYS A 198 24.46 -10.21 3.58
N GLU A 199 25.01 -9.76 4.70
CA GLU A 199 24.87 -8.38 5.17
C GLU A 199 25.47 -7.38 4.18
N ALA A 200 26.63 -7.67 3.57
CA ALA A 200 27.22 -6.79 2.57
C ALA A 200 26.29 -6.58 1.36
N VAL A 201 25.68 -7.64 0.84
CA VAL A 201 24.77 -7.54 -0.32
C VAL A 201 23.47 -6.83 0.07
N LEU A 202 22.86 -7.19 1.19
CA LEU A 202 21.58 -6.63 1.62
C LEU A 202 21.71 -5.13 1.93
N ASN A 203 22.79 -4.70 2.57
CA ASN A 203 23.06 -3.28 2.82
C ASN A 203 23.21 -2.48 1.52
N VAL A 204 23.92 -3.03 0.52
CA VAL A 204 24.04 -2.39 -0.80
C VAL A 204 22.68 -2.29 -1.50
N ILE A 205 21.84 -3.32 -1.39
CA ILE A 205 20.48 -3.33 -1.94
C ILE A 205 19.60 -2.28 -1.27
N GLU A 206 19.61 -2.19 0.05
CA GLU A 206 18.82 -1.22 0.80
C GLU A 206 19.18 0.23 0.46
N GLN A 207 20.48 0.51 0.27
CA GLN A 207 20.95 1.83 -0.16
C GLN A 207 20.58 2.15 -1.62
N ASN A 208 20.20 1.15 -2.41
CA ASN A 208 19.96 1.26 -3.85
C ASN A 208 18.61 0.63 -4.26
N LEU A 209 17.59 0.66 -3.39
CA LEU A 209 16.28 0.01 -3.64
C LEU A 209 15.66 0.41 -4.99
N LYS A 210 15.79 1.68 -5.38
CA LYS A 210 15.28 2.21 -6.65
C LYS A 210 15.91 1.56 -7.90
N LEU A 211 17.10 0.95 -7.76
CA LEU A 211 17.80 0.23 -8.83
C LEU A 211 17.55 -1.28 -8.80
N CYS A 212 16.91 -1.78 -7.74
CA CYS A 212 16.68 -3.21 -7.57
C CYS A 212 15.47 -3.70 -8.36
N THR A 213 15.41 -5.01 -8.58
CA THR A 213 14.24 -5.68 -9.19
C THR A 213 13.78 -6.82 -8.28
N PRO A 214 12.49 -7.19 -8.30
CA PRO A 214 12.00 -8.32 -7.52
C PRO A 214 12.78 -9.62 -7.79
N MET A 215 13.15 -9.87 -9.05
CA MET A 215 13.99 -11.00 -9.46
C MET A 215 15.37 -10.97 -8.79
N LEU A 216 16.04 -9.81 -8.72
CA LEU A 216 17.33 -9.71 -8.02
C LEU A 216 17.18 -10.11 -6.55
N ILE A 217 16.14 -9.63 -5.88
CA ILE A 217 15.91 -9.93 -4.47
C ILE A 217 15.67 -11.43 -4.26
N ASP A 218 14.91 -12.08 -5.15
CA ASP A 218 14.71 -13.53 -5.08
C ASP A 218 16.01 -14.31 -5.29
N GLN A 219 16.91 -13.82 -6.14
CA GLN A 219 18.22 -14.43 -6.32
C GLN A 219 19.09 -14.30 -5.07
N VAL A 220 19.06 -13.15 -4.41
CA VAL A 220 19.77 -12.93 -3.14
C VAL A 220 19.17 -13.82 -2.06
N TRP A 221 17.84 -13.87 -1.96
CA TRP A 221 17.14 -14.76 -1.04
C TRP A 221 17.58 -16.21 -1.25
N HIS A 222 17.52 -16.71 -2.48
CA HIS A 222 17.92 -18.09 -2.77
C HIS A 222 19.40 -18.34 -2.47
N LYS A 223 20.28 -17.35 -2.70
CA LYS A 223 21.72 -17.45 -2.40
C LYS A 223 21.99 -17.61 -0.90
N PHE A 224 21.18 -16.97 -0.05
CA PHE A 224 21.41 -16.89 1.40
C PHE A 224 20.32 -17.55 2.25
N THR A 225 19.36 -18.27 1.66
CA THR A 225 18.20 -18.85 2.37
C THR A 225 18.59 -19.82 3.48
N ALA A 226 19.77 -20.45 3.39
CA ALA A 226 20.30 -21.32 4.43
C ALA A 226 20.74 -20.57 5.70
N LEU A 227 20.90 -19.24 5.63
CA LEU A 227 21.33 -18.42 6.76
C LEU A 227 20.12 -17.92 7.57
N PRO A 228 20.21 -17.91 8.92
CA PRO A 228 19.14 -17.40 9.77
C PRO A 228 18.78 -15.94 9.49
N GLY A 229 17.48 -15.63 9.59
CA GLY A 229 16.95 -14.27 9.46
C GLY A 229 16.89 -13.74 8.02
N THR A 230 17.40 -14.48 7.03
CA THR A 230 17.37 -14.07 5.61
C THR A 230 15.95 -13.82 5.13
N ASP A 231 15.00 -14.72 5.45
CA ASP A 231 13.62 -14.58 5.01
C ASP A 231 12.99 -13.27 5.49
N LYS A 232 13.11 -12.97 6.79
CA LYS A 232 12.58 -11.73 7.37
C LYS A 232 13.17 -10.50 6.68
N ARG A 233 14.50 -10.42 6.57
CA ARG A 233 15.18 -9.26 5.96
C ARG A 233 14.82 -9.10 4.48
N ILE A 234 14.69 -10.20 3.74
CA ILE A 234 14.26 -10.19 2.34
C ILE A 234 12.82 -9.69 2.22
N GLN A 235 11.91 -10.10 3.10
CA GLN A 235 10.54 -9.58 3.11
C GLN A 235 10.52 -8.08 3.42
N ASP A 236 11.31 -7.62 4.39
CA ASP A 236 11.45 -6.19 4.73
C ASP A 236 11.98 -5.36 3.55
N ILE A 237 12.86 -5.93 2.73
CA ILE A 237 13.35 -5.28 1.50
C ILE A 237 12.28 -5.29 0.40
N LYS A 238 11.59 -6.43 0.22
CA LYS A 238 10.54 -6.57 -0.79
C LYS A 238 9.39 -5.59 -0.56
N SER A 239 8.98 -5.36 0.70
CA SER A 239 7.92 -4.41 1.04
C SER A 239 8.28 -2.95 0.70
N LYS A 240 9.57 -2.64 0.69
CA LYS A 240 10.10 -1.30 0.34
C LYS A 240 10.35 -1.11 -1.15
N LEU A 241 10.34 -2.17 -1.96
CA LEU A 241 10.53 -2.04 -3.41
C LEU A 241 9.28 -1.48 -4.09
N PRO A 242 9.41 -0.40 -4.89
CA PRO A 242 8.29 0.11 -5.65
C PRO A 242 7.85 -0.91 -6.70
N PRO A 243 6.54 -1.17 -6.84
CA PRO A 243 5.98 -1.80 -8.02
C PRO A 243 6.33 -1.02 -9.29
N LYS A 244 6.06 -1.62 -10.45
CA LYS A 244 6.17 -0.90 -11.72
C LYS A 244 5.25 0.34 -11.68
N ARG A 245 5.82 1.51 -12.00
CA ARG A 245 5.05 2.76 -12.14
C ARG A 245 3.93 2.57 -13.16
N PRO A 246 2.69 2.97 -12.84
CA PRO A 246 1.56 2.81 -13.75
C PRO A 246 1.68 3.70 -14.98
N SER A 247 1.15 3.21 -16.10
CA SER A 247 0.97 4.03 -17.29
C SER A 247 -0.20 5.02 -17.12
N SER A 248 -0.14 6.18 -17.77
CA SER A 248 -1.26 7.13 -17.77
C SER A 248 -2.49 6.52 -18.46
N PRO A 249 -3.69 6.61 -17.86
CA PRO A 249 -4.91 6.09 -18.48
C PRO A 249 -5.32 6.91 -19.70
N ASP A 250 -5.81 6.26 -20.76
CA ASP A 250 -6.31 6.92 -21.97
C ASP A 250 -7.84 7.07 -21.90
N SER A 251 -8.31 8.01 -21.08
CA SER A 251 -9.75 8.23 -20.81
C SER A 251 -10.55 8.49 -22.09
N ASN A 252 -9.95 9.14 -23.09
CA ASN A 252 -10.57 9.41 -24.38
C ASN A 252 -10.85 8.14 -25.19
N LYS A 253 -9.93 7.16 -25.19
CA LYS A 253 -10.15 5.86 -25.86
C LYS A 253 -10.93 4.88 -24.99
N TRP A 254 -11.03 5.10 -23.68
CA TRP A 254 -11.61 4.15 -22.72
C TRP A 254 -13.00 4.54 -22.21
N LYS A 255 -13.63 5.60 -22.75
CA LYS A 255 -14.90 6.21 -22.29
C LYS A 255 -15.94 5.30 -21.63
N LEU A 256 -16.32 4.15 -22.22
CA LEU A 256 -17.25 3.19 -21.59
C LEU A 256 -16.64 1.78 -21.48
N ASN A 257 -15.33 1.67 -21.66
CA ASN A 257 -14.62 0.39 -21.59
C ASN A 257 -14.16 0.10 -20.16
N LEU A 258 -15.11 -0.30 -19.31
CA LEU A 258 -14.86 -0.63 -17.91
C LEU A 258 -13.77 -1.70 -17.74
N LYS A 259 -13.66 -2.66 -18.67
CA LYS A 259 -12.63 -3.71 -18.63
C LYS A 259 -11.20 -3.13 -18.70
N LYS A 260 -10.98 -2.07 -19.48
CA LYS A 260 -9.67 -1.42 -19.57
C LYS A 260 -9.33 -0.68 -18.29
N TRP A 261 -10.29 0.04 -17.71
CA TRP A 261 -10.14 0.73 -16.43
C TRP A 261 -9.81 -0.22 -15.28
N PHE A 262 -10.57 -1.31 -15.15
CA PHE A 262 -10.28 -2.36 -14.18
C PHE A 262 -8.89 -2.96 -14.39
N LYS A 263 -8.52 -3.33 -15.62
CA LYS A 263 -7.19 -3.89 -15.88
C LYS A 263 -6.06 -2.93 -15.47
N TRP A 264 -6.17 -1.65 -15.84
CA TRP A 264 -5.19 -0.62 -15.47
C TRP A 264 -5.12 -0.44 -13.95
N ALA A 265 -6.28 -0.31 -13.29
CA ALA A 265 -6.33 -0.11 -11.85
C ALA A 265 -5.69 -1.28 -11.09
N GLU A 266 -6.07 -2.51 -11.43
CA GLU A 266 -5.65 -3.70 -10.70
C GLU A 266 -4.18 -4.07 -10.92
N LYS A 267 -3.70 -3.96 -12.16
CA LYS A 267 -2.37 -4.46 -12.54
C LYS A 267 -1.29 -3.40 -12.43
N GLU A 268 -1.66 -2.12 -12.38
CA GLU A 268 -0.72 -1.01 -12.42
C GLU A 268 -0.96 -0.02 -11.27
N TYR A 269 -2.11 0.65 -11.22
CA TYR A 269 -2.33 1.77 -10.31
C TYR A 269 -2.43 1.36 -8.84
N LEU A 270 -3.36 0.45 -8.48
CA LEU A 270 -3.65 0.07 -7.10
C LEU A 270 -2.45 -0.58 -6.39
N PRO A 271 -1.66 -1.49 -7.03
CA PRO A 271 -0.44 -2.01 -6.40
C PRO A 271 0.57 -0.91 -6.09
N TYR A 272 0.82 0.00 -7.04
CA TYR A 272 1.75 1.11 -6.85
C TYR A 272 1.25 2.09 -5.79
N ARG A 273 -0.06 2.38 -5.81
CA ARG A 273 -0.71 3.28 -4.87
C ARG A 273 -0.69 2.75 -3.44
N TYR A 274 -0.97 1.46 -3.25
CA TYR A 274 -0.84 0.80 -1.95
C TYR A 274 0.60 0.85 -1.43
N TRP A 275 1.59 0.56 -2.30
CA TRP A 275 3.00 0.71 -1.93
C TRP A 275 3.33 2.14 -1.48
N MET A 276 2.83 3.16 -2.19
CA MET A 276 3.00 4.55 -1.77
C MET A 276 2.39 4.82 -0.40
N MET A 277 1.20 4.28 -0.12
CA MET A 277 0.53 4.46 1.16
C MET A 277 1.33 3.85 2.32
N VAL A 278 1.75 2.59 2.18
CA VAL A 278 2.51 1.87 3.21
C VAL A 278 3.89 2.48 3.46
N ASN A 279 4.52 3.03 2.41
CA ASN A 279 5.86 3.62 2.50
C ASN A 279 5.83 5.16 2.65
N GLU A 280 4.66 5.75 2.92
CA GLU A 280 4.45 7.20 3.05
C GLU A 280 5.03 8.04 1.90
N GLN A 281 5.00 7.50 0.69
CA GLN A 281 5.51 8.16 -0.52
C GLN A 281 4.43 8.99 -1.22
N THR A 282 4.86 10.05 -1.91
CA THR A 282 3.98 10.98 -2.62
C THR A 282 4.41 11.15 -4.06
N ASP A 283 3.42 11.25 -4.94
CA ASP A 283 3.64 11.30 -6.38
C ASP A 283 2.47 12.01 -7.06
N LEU A 284 2.70 13.25 -7.49
CA LEU A 284 1.67 14.10 -8.07
C LEU A 284 1.16 13.59 -9.42
N GLU A 285 1.97 12.85 -10.17
CA GLU A 285 1.51 12.27 -11.43
C GLU A 285 0.52 11.13 -11.18
N ILE A 286 0.77 10.32 -10.15
CA ILE A 286 -0.15 9.25 -9.75
C ILE A 286 -1.47 9.85 -9.27
N GLU A 287 -1.41 10.93 -8.50
CA GLU A 287 -2.62 11.66 -8.12
C GLU A 287 -3.38 12.21 -9.33
N GLN A 288 -2.67 12.76 -10.32
CA GLN A 288 -3.29 13.20 -11.56
C GLN A 288 -3.96 12.03 -12.32
N MET A 289 -3.40 10.82 -12.26
CA MET A 289 -4.05 9.63 -12.83
C MET A 289 -5.32 9.26 -12.06
N SER A 290 -5.33 9.39 -10.73
CA SER A 290 -6.52 9.22 -9.90
C SER A 290 -7.62 10.18 -10.34
N LEU A 291 -7.30 11.48 -10.46
CA LEU A 291 -8.23 12.51 -10.91
C LEU A 291 -8.81 12.22 -12.30
N VAL A 292 -7.99 11.70 -13.23
CA VAL A 292 -8.47 11.30 -14.56
C VAL A 292 -9.46 10.13 -14.49
N TYR A 293 -9.27 9.19 -13.56
CA TYR A 293 -10.26 8.15 -13.27
C TYR A 293 -11.52 8.72 -12.62
N GLU A 294 -11.39 9.59 -11.61
CA GLU A 294 -12.51 10.21 -10.91
C GLU A 294 -13.43 10.97 -11.89
N ASP A 295 -12.84 11.77 -12.78
CA ASP A 295 -13.57 12.51 -13.83
C ASP A 295 -14.30 11.56 -14.79
N TRP A 296 -13.61 10.51 -15.23
CA TRP A 296 -14.22 9.50 -16.07
C TRP A 296 -15.39 8.81 -15.38
N LEU A 297 -15.22 8.39 -14.12
CA LEU A 297 -16.25 7.70 -13.37
C LEU A 297 -17.45 8.61 -13.17
N TYR A 298 -17.25 9.85 -12.72
CA TYR A 298 -18.31 10.85 -12.57
C TYR A 298 -19.16 11.01 -13.85
N ASP A 299 -18.52 11.06 -15.02
CA ASP A 299 -19.21 11.21 -16.30
C ASP A 299 -19.90 9.92 -16.76
N ALA A 300 -19.25 8.76 -16.59
CA ALA A 300 -19.73 7.48 -17.07
C ALA A 300 -20.78 6.83 -16.14
N TYR A 301 -20.77 7.15 -14.84
CA TYR A 301 -21.54 6.49 -13.79
C TYR A 301 -23.03 6.35 -14.11
N PRO A 302 -23.76 7.42 -14.52
CA PRO A 302 -25.21 7.31 -14.76
C PRO A 302 -25.55 6.30 -15.86
N LYS A 303 -24.68 6.16 -16.86
CA LYS A 303 -24.85 5.15 -17.92
C LYS A 303 -24.46 3.77 -17.42
N LEU A 304 -23.35 3.66 -16.69
CA LEU A 304 -22.85 2.38 -16.18
C LEU A 304 -23.84 1.73 -15.22
N ILE A 305 -24.39 2.48 -14.26
CA ILE A 305 -25.28 1.93 -13.23
C ILE A 305 -26.56 1.34 -13.82
N GLN A 306 -27.05 1.91 -14.93
CA GLN A 306 -28.23 1.41 -15.65
C GLN A 306 -27.89 0.25 -16.61
N GLN A 307 -26.77 0.34 -17.32
CA GLN A 307 -26.43 -0.63 -18.37
C GLN A 307 -25.72 -1.88 -17.84
N ARG A 308 -25.05 -1.77 -16.68
CA ARG A 308 -24.15 -2.80 -16.12
C ARG A 308 -24.40 -2.98 -14.60
N PRO A 309 -25.63 -3.30 -14.18
CA PRO A 309 -25.96 -3.54 -12.77
C PRO A 309 -25.04 -4.60 -12.13
N ASP A 310 -24.63 -5.62 -12.90
CA ASP A 310 -23.70 -6.68 -12.50
C ASP A 310 -22.31 -6.18 -12.06
N ARG A 311 -21.99 -4.92 -12.38
CA ARG A 311 -20.71 -4.29 -12.06
C ARG A 311 -20.76 -3.35 -10.88
N PHE A 312 -21.87 -3.26 -10.16
CA PHE A 312 -21.98 -2.47 -8.95
C PHE A 312 -22.28 -3.38 -7.75
N VAL A 313 -22.01 -2.90 -6.54
CA VAL A 313 -22.22 -3.65 -5.30
C VAL A 313 -23.66 -4.16 -5.12
N TYR A 314 -24.68 -3.41 -5.57
CA TYR A 314 -26.08 -3.90 -5.54
C TYR A 314 -26.34 -5.08 -6.46
N GLY A 315 -25.51 -5.27 -7.48
CA GLY A 315 -25.56 -6.44 -8.36
C GLY A 315 -25.20 -7.75 -7.66
N THR A 316 -24.54 -7.71 -6.50
CA THR A 316 -24.20 -8.90 -5.69
C THR A 316 -25.44 -9.75 -5.40
N TYR A 317 -26.56 -9.11 -5.14
CA TYR A 317 -27.85 -9.75 -4.96
C TYR A 317 -28.19 -10.75 -6.09
N GLN A 318 -28.00 -10.37 -7.36
CA GLN A 318 -28.32 -11.22 -8.51
C GLN A 318 -27.42 -12.46 -8.57
N HIS A 319 -26.15 -12.32 -8.16
CA HIS A 319 -25.23 -13.45 -8.07
C HIS A 319 -25.68 -14.45 -7.00
N ILE A 320 -26.14 -13.96 -5.85
CA ILE A 320 -26.62 -14.79 -4.75
C ILE A 320 -27.88 -15.54 -5.16
N VAL A 321 -28.87 -14.85 -5.74
CA VAL A 321 -30.12 -15.48 -6.19
C VAL A 321 -29.84 -16.63 -7.15
N LYS A 322 -28.95 -16.43 -8.13
CA LYS A 322 -28.56 -17.48 -9.08
C LYS A 322 -27.93 -18.70 -8.39
N LEU A 323 -27.10 -18.48 -7.37
CA LEU A 323 -26.45 -19.57 -6.62
C LEU A 323 -27.43 -20.31 -5.70
N LEU A 324 -28.48 -19.65 -5.21
CA LEU A 324 -29.54 -20.28 -4.42
C LEU A 324 -30.38 -21.26 -5.25
N GLU A 325 -30.52 -21.03 -6.56
CA GLU A 325 -31.21 -21.94 -7.49
C GLU A 325 -30.45 -23.27 -7.67
N ASP A 326 -29.12 -23.27 -7.50
CA ASP A 326 -28.26 -24.46 -7.61
C ASP A 326 -28.31 -25.36 -6.35
N ASN A 327 -29.24 -25.12 -5.41
CA ASN A 327 -29.40 -25.84 -4.14
C ASN A 327 -28.14 -25.89 -3.25
N LYS A 328 -27.29 -24.87 -3.33
CA LYS A 328 -26.15 -24.68 -2.43
C LYS A 328 -26.55 -23.86 -1.21
N VAL A 329 -25.89 -24.12 -0.08
CA VAL A 329 -25.94 -23.22 1.08
C VAL A 329 -24.94 -22.09 0.86
N ILE A 330 -25.36 -20.85 1.08
CA ILE A 330 -24.51 -19.69 0.88
C ILE A 330 -24.22 -19.04 2.22
N LEU A 331 -22.93 -18.87 2.55
CA LEU A 331 -22.49 -17.92 3.56
C LEU A 331 -22.03 -16.66 2.85
N TRP A 332 -22.80 -15.59 2.98
CA TRP A 332 -22.47 -14.27 2.46
C TRP A 332 -21.89 -13.40 3.57
N VAL A 333 -20.62 -13.05 3.43
CA VAL A 333 -19.94 -12.08 4.26
C VAL A 333 -19.86 -10.75 3.51
N LEU A 334 -20.37 -9.68 4.11
CA LEU A 334 -20.08 -8.32 3.69
C LEU A 334 -19.02 -7.73 4.62
N ILE A 335 -17.81 -7.55 4.11
CA ILE A 335 -16.73 -6.87 4.83
C ILE A 335 -16.86 -5.38 4.57
N ASP A 336 -17.02 -4.61 5.63
CA ASP A 336 -17.01 -3.15 5.61
C ASP A 336 -15.59 -2.66 5.28
N ASN A 337 -15.45 -1.87 4.22
CA ASN A 337 -14.17 -1.31 3.80
C ASN A 337 -13.08 -2.37 3.49
N LEU A 338 -13.31 -3.24 2.50
CA LEU A 338 -12.29 -4.12 1.91
C LEU A 338 -11.78 -3.57 0.55
N PRO A 339 -10.81 -2.63 0.55
CA PRO A 339 -10.19 -2.15 -0.68
C PRO A 339 -9.58 -3.28 -1.50
N TRP A 340 -9.54 -3.07 -2.83
CA TRP A 340 -8.94 -4.03 -3.75
C TRP A 340 -7.48 -4.38 -3.42
N PHE A 341 -6.70 -3.45 -2.87
CA PHE A 341 -5.30 -3.73 -2.53
C PHE A 341 -5.15 -4.79 -1.40
N TYR A 342 -6.18 -5.05 -0.59
CA TYR A 342 -6.19 -6.17 0.35
C TYR A 342 -6.64 -7.51 -0.26
N LEU A 343 -7.03 -7.55 -1.53
CA LEU A 343 -7.47 -8.77 -2.20
C LEU A 343 -6.42 -9.88 -2.09
N ARG A 344 -5.14 -9.56 -2.29
CA ARG A 344 -4.07 -10.54 -2.23
C ARG A 344 -3.91 -11.10 -0.81
N LEU A 345 -4.01 -10.24 0.19
CA LEU A 345 -3.90 -10.60 1.60
C LEU A 345 -5.02 -11.55 2.01
N ILE A 346 -6.28 -11.18 1.75
CA ILE A 346 -7.43 -12.04 2.10
C ILE A 346 -7.44 -13.35 1.28
N SER A 347 -7.05 -13.32 0.00
CA SER A 347 -6.97 -14.55 -0.82
C SER A 347 -5.91 -15.52 -0.31
N ARG A 348 -4.78 -15.00 0.18
CA ARG A 348 -3.75 -15.80 0.85
C ARG A 348 -4.31 -16.47 2.09
N HIS A 349 -4.93 -15.71 3.00
CA HIS A 349 -5.51 -16.29 4.22
C HIS A 349 -6.63 -17.28 3.93
N LEU A 350 -7.47 -17.03 2.92
CA LEU A 350 -8.47 -18.00 2.47
C LEU A 350 -7.80 -19.30 2.03
N SER A 351 -6.79 -19.21 1.18
CA SER A 351 -6.04 -20.39 0.73
C SER A 351 -5.38 -21.13 1.90
N GLU A 352 -4.70 -20.41 2.80
CA GLU A 352 -4.05 -20.98 4.00
C GLU A 352 -5.06 -21.70 4.93
N ASN A 353 -6.32 -21.27 4.95
CA ASN A 353 -7.39 -21.89 5.74
C ASN A 353 -8.26 -22.89 4.93
N GLY A 354 -7.74 -23.42 3.81
CA GLY A 354 -8.38 -24.52 3.08
C GLY A 354 -9.51 -24.11 2.13
N PHE A 355 -9.63 -22.83 1.80
CA PHE A 355 -10.51 -22.40 0.71
C PHE A 355 -9.84 -22.60 -0.65
N GLY A 356 -10.54 -23.27 -1.56
CA GLY A 356 -10.15 -23.49 -2.95
C GLY A 356 -11.08 -22.77 -3.93
N ASN A 357 -10.78 -22.90 -5.22
CA ASN A 357 -11.58 -22.34 -6.32
C ASN A 357 -11.89 -20.83 -6.15
N ILE A 358 -10.95 -20.05 -5.62
CA ILE A 358 -11.15 -18.62 -5.35
C ILE A 358 -11.37 -17.87 -6.66
N GLN A 359 -12.61 -17.48 -6.92
CA GLN A 359 -13.02 -16.66 -8.04
C GLN A 359 -13.16 -15.22 -7.59
N VAL A 360 -12.49 -14.30 -8.29
CA VAL A 360 -12.57 -12.87 -7.99
C VAL A 360 -13.18 -12.14 -9.18
N SER A 361 -14.22 -11.35 -8.89
CA SER A 361 -14.84 -10.43 -9.83
C SER A 361 -14.75 -9.00 -9.32
N ARG A 362 -14.99 -8.04 -10.22
CA ARG A 362 -14.87 -6.61 -9.95
C ARG A 362 -16.22 -5.97 -9.86
N GLN A 363 -16.40 -5.15 -8.84
CA GLN A 363 -17.55 -4.29 -8.67
C GLN A 363 -17.11 -2.84 -8.45
N LEU A 364 -18.05 -1.94 -8.69
CA LEU A 364 -17.99 -0.54 -8.36
C LEU A 364 -18.86 -0.29 -7.12
N SER A 365 -18.38 0.55 -6.19
CA SER A 365 -19.20 1.06 -5.08
C SER A 365 -20.35 1.95 -5.59
N MET A 366 -21.29 2.27 -4.69
CA MET A 366 -22.18 3.42 -4.92
C MET A 366 -21.42 4.73 -4.72
N LEU A 367 -21.95 5.83 -5.26
CA LEU A 367 -21.39 7.17 -5.06
C LEU A 367 -22.35 8.04 -4.23
N PRO A 368 -21.89 8.79 -3.21
CA PRO A 368 -20.56 8.72 -2.60
C PRO A 368 -20.19 7.30 -2.15
N SER A 369 -18.90 6.97 -2.15
CA SER A 369 -18.39 5.64 -1.72
C SER A 369 -18.45 5.49 -0.19
N ASP A 370 -19.68 5.51 0.32
CA ASP A 370 -19.98 5.53 1.73
C ASP A 370 -20.84 4.32 2.12
N THR A 371 -20.63 3.86 3.35
CA THR A 371 -21.35 2.75 3.98
C THR A 371 -22.87 2.90 3.83
N ALA A 372 -23.42 4.09 4.10
CA ALA A 372 -24.86 4.29 4.16
C ALA A 372 -25.56 4.05 2.81
N PHE A 373 -24.86 4.28 1.70
CA PHE A 373 -25.37 4.02 0.35
C PHE A 373 -25.02 2.60 -0.11
N SER A 374 -23.74 2.26 -0.10
CA SER A 374 -23.23 1.06 -0.75
C SER A 374 -23.65 -0.22 -0.04
N ARG A 375 -23.58 -0.25 1.30
CA ARG A 375 -23.91 -1.45 2.09
C ARG A 375 -25.37 -1.81 1.96
N LYS A 376 -26.25 -0.83 2.20
CA LYS A 376 -27.70 -1.04 2.09
C LYS A 376 -28.06 -1.49 0.68
N SER A 377 -27.54 -0.82 -0.34
CA SER A 377 -27.77 -1.19 -1.74
C SER A 377 -27.32 -2.61 -2.06
N SER A 378 -26.16 -3.02 -1.55
CA SER A 378 -25.64 -4.39 -1.66
C SER A 378 -26.61 -5.40 -1.03
N LEU A 379 -26.99 -5.19 0.24
CA LEU A 379 -27.85 -6.09 1.02
C LEU A 379 -29.26 -6.26 0.43
N VAL A 380 -29.87 -5.17 -0.05
CA VAL A 380 -31.27 -5.20 -0.54
C VAL A 380 -31.41 -5.37 -2.05
N GLY A 381 -30.31 -5.25 -2.80
CA GLY A 381 -30.29 -5.34 -4.26
C GLY A 381 -31.06 -4.21 -4.96
N GLN A 382 -31.03 -3.00 -4.40
CA GLN A 382 -31.75 -1.82 -4.89
C GLN A 382 -30.81 -0.61 -4.99
N LEU A 383 -31.20 0.39 -5.78
CA LEU A 383 -30.48 1.65 -5.87
C LEU A 383 -30.70 2.53 -4.63
N PRO A 384 -29.78 3.45 -4.28
CA PRO A 384 -29.90 4.23 -3.04
C PRO A 384 -31.20 5.03 -2.91
N ASN A 385 -31.71 5.60 -4.02
CA ASN A 385 -32.98 6.33 -4.04
C ASN A 385 -34.24 5.46 -3.93
N GLU A 386 -34.13 4.15 -4.11
CA GLU A 386 -35.25 3.20 -4.01
C GLU A 386 -35.43 2.67 -2.57
N ILE A 387 -34.45 2.90 -1.69
CA ILE A 387 -34.44 2.38 -0.32
C ILE A 387 -35.21 3.35 0.60
N ILE A 388 -36.49 3.06 0.81
CA ILE A 388 -37.42 3.92 1.60
C ILE A 388 -37.48 3.50 3.10
N SER A 389 -36.72 2.48 3.48
CA SER A 389 -36.82 1.84 4.80
C SER A 389 -36.28 2.72 5.95
N SER A 390 -37.14 3.02 6.93
CA SER A 390 -36.73 3.50 8.26
C SER A 390 -36.19 2.38 9.17
N LEU A 391 -36.20 1.12 8.70
CA LEU A 391 -35.67 -0.03 9.43
C LEU A 391 -34.14 0.03 9.48
N ASN A 392 -33.58 -0.60 10.52
CA ASN A 392 -32.16 -0.91 10.58
C ASN A 392 -31.76 -1.92 9.48
N GLU A 393 -30.45 -2.12 9.27
CA GLU A 393 -29.93 -2.92 8.17
C GLU A 393 -30.49 -4.35 8.13
N LYS A 394 -30.52 -5.03 9.28
CA LYS A 394 -31.11 -6.37 9.42
C LYS A 394 -32.59 -6.39 9.02
N GLY A 395 -33.37 -5.40 9.46
CA GLY A 395 -34.78 -5.27 9.13
C GLY A 395 -34.99 -5.02 7.63
N ALA A 396 -34.23 -4.08 7.06
CA ALA A 396 -34.29 -3.76 5.63
C ALA A 396 -33.91 -4.97 4.75
N PHE A 397 -32.86 -5.71 5.14
CA PHE A 397 -32.47 -6.94 4.47
C PHE A 397 -33.58 -8.01 4.57
N THR A 398 -34.07 -8.30 5.78
CA THR A 398 -35.10 -9.33 5.97
C THR A 398 -36.38 -9.01 5.18
N ASP A 399 -36.80 -7.75 5.17
CA ASP A 399 -37.97 -7.30 4.41
C ASP A 399 -37.73 -7.38 2.90
N ALA A 400 -36.56 -6.94 2.41
CA ALA A 400 -36.22 -6.99 1.00
C ALA A 400 -36.20 -8.42 0.44
N TRP A 401 -35.79 -9.40 1.23
CA TRP A 401 -35.74 -10.81 0.80
C TRP A 401 -37.08 -11.53 0.95
N LYS A 402 -38.02 -10.99 1.74
CA LYS A 402 -39.36 -11.56 1.94
C LYS A 402 -40.14 -11.57 0.63
N GLY A 403 -40.59 -12.76 0.21
CA GLY A 403 -41.40 -12.93 -0.99
C GLY A 403 -40.64 -12.82 -2.32
N ARG A 404 -39.31 -12.58 -2.28
CA ARG A 404 -38.45 -12.66 -3.47
C ARG A 404 -37.88 -14.06 -3.71
N THR A 405 -37.85 -14.87 -2.66
CA THR A 405 -37.41 -16.26 -2.69
C THR A 405 -38.23 -17.09 -1.71
N ASP A 406 -38.39 -18.38 -2.01
CA ASP A 406 -38.93 -19.39 -1.09
C ASP A 406 -37.85 -19.93 -0.14
N LYS A 407 -36.60 -19.56 -0.37
CA LYS A 407 -35.42 -19.95 0.41
C LYS A 407 -35.39 -19.27 1.78
N GLN A 408 -34.84 -19.97 2.76
CA GLN A 408 -34.69 -19.46 4.12
C GLN A 408 -33.43 -18.59 4.23
N VAL A 409 -33.62 -17.32 4.59
CA VAL A 409 -32.55 -16.33 4.74
C VAL A 409 -32.35 -15.99 6.22
N ILE A 410 -31.11 -16.05 6.69
CA ILE A 410 -30.75 -15.91 8.10
C ILE A 410 -29.67 -14.83 8.26
N TRP A 411 -29.92 -13.85 9.13
CA TRP A 411 -28.93 -12.85 9.53
C TRP A 411 -28.16 -13.30 10.77
N LEU A 412 -26.84 -13.32 10.67
CA LEU A 412 -25.91 -13.66 11.74
C LEU A 412 -25.36 -12.38 12.40
N ASN A 413 -25.32 -12.33 13.73
CA ASN A 413 -24.64 -11.25 14.45
C ASN A 413 -23.17 -11.58 14.72
N ASP A 414 -22.84 -12.87 14.76
CA ASP A 414 -21.50 -13.44 14.76
C ASP A 414 -21.53 -14.85 14.15
N PHE A 415 -20.37 -15.53 14.06
CA PHE A 415 -20.33 -16.90 13.54
C PHE A 415 -20.81 -17.95 14.56
N ASP A 416 -20.84 -17.65 15.86
CA ASP A 416 -21.31 -18.57 16.89
C ASP A 416 -22.84 -18.74 16.81
N ASP A 417 -23.55 -17.74 16.26
CA ASP A 417 -24.98 -17.84 15.93
C ASP A 417 -25.31 -19.03 15.00
N LEU A 418 -24.37 -19.53 14.19
CA LEU A 418 -24.59 -20.71 13.34
C LEU A 418 -24.91 -21.97 14.16
N ALA A 419 -24.28 -22.14 15.32
CA ALA A 419 -24.52 -23.29 16.19
C ALA A 419 -25.95 -23.30 16.77
N ASN A 420 -26.60 -22.14 16.82
CA ASN A 420 -27.97 -21.97 17.30
C ASN A 420 -29.03 -22.23 16.21
N VAL A 421 -28.62 -22.44 14.96
CA VAL A 421 -29.54 -22.75 13.85
C VAL A 421 -29.80 -24.25 13.82
N GLU A 422 -30.99 -24.65 14.24
CA GLU A 422 -31.38 -26.05 14.35
C GLU A 422 -31.14 -26.81 13.03
N GLY A 423 -30.27 -27.83 13.08
CA GLY A 423 -29.91 -28.65 11.93
C GLY A 423 -29.30 -27.89 10.74
N PHE A 424 -28.80 -26.67 10.94
CA PHE A 424 -28.30 -25.79 9.87
C PHE A 424 -29.32 -25.59 8.73
N GLN A 425 -30.62 -25.54 9.10
CA GLN A 425 -31.71 -25.26 8.18
C GLN A 425 -31.69 -23.76 7.82
N GLY A 426 -31.03 -23.44 6.70
CA GLY A 426 -30.95 -22.11 6.11
C GLY A 426 -30.27 -22.19 4.75
N ASP A 427 -30.71 -21.41 3.77
CA ASP A 427 -30.16 -21.44 2.42
C ASP A 427 -29.18 -20.29 2.17
N LEU A 428 -29.45 -19.13 2.78
CA LEU A 428 -28.57 -17.96 2.78
C LEU A 428 -28.32 -17.48 4.20
N PHE A 429 -27.07 -17.48 4.61
CA PHE A 429 -26.59 -16.86 5.84
C PHE A 429 -25.86 -15.57 5.50
N VAL A 430 -26.20 -14.46 6.15
CA VAL A 430 -25.51 -13.17 5.94
C VAL A 430 -24.83 -12.72 7.22
N TYR A 431 -23.59 -12.25 7.10
CA TYR A 431 -22.81 -11.66 8.18
C TYR A 431 -22.15 -10.36 7.71
N VAL A 432 -22.21 -9.30 8.53
CA VAL A 432 -21.55 -8.01 8.26
C VAL A 432 -20.36 -7.83 9.20
N TYR A 433 -19.17 -7.67 8.63
CA TYR A 433 -17.92 -7.49 9.38
C TYR A 433 -17.44 -6.05 9.32
N SER A 434 -17.73 -5.26 10.36
CA SER A 434 -17.38 -3.83 10.45
C SER A 434 -16.03 -3.50 11.11
N ARG A 435 -15.24 -4.50 11.50
CA ARG A 435 -13.98 -4.25 12.23
C ARG A 435 -12.89 -3.67 11.33
N LEU A 436 -12.86 -4.03 10.05
CA LEU A 436 -11.82 -3.58 9.12
C LEU A 436 -11.88 -2.06 8.91
N ASP A 437 -13.08 -1.52 8.71
CA ASP A 437 -13.29 -0.08 8.59
C ASP A 437 -12.86 0.70 9.84
N LYS A 438 -13.22 0.21 11.03
CA LYS A 438 -12.80 0.81 12.31
C LYS A 438 -11.28 0.92 12.43
N LEU A 439 -10.56 -0.18 12.18
CA LEU A 439 -9.10 -0.20 12.21
C LEU A 439 -8.50 0.73 11.15
N SER A 440 -9.15 0.82 9.99
CA SER A 440 -8.71 1.68 8.89
C SER A 440 -8.76 3.17 9.26
N HIS A 441 -9.76 3.60 10.02
CA HIS A 441 -9.90 4.98 10.49
C HIS A 441 -8.99 5.36 11.66
N GLU A 442 -8.52 4.38 12.44
CA GLU A 442 -7.65 4.62 13.59
C GLU A 442 -6.28 5.18 13.16
N PRO A 443 -5.71 6.16 13.88
CA PRO A 443 -4.34 6.62 13.62
C PRO A 443 -3.33 5.50 13.89
N SER A 444 -2.23 5.48 13.14
CA SER A 444 -1.08 4.63 13.50
C SER A 444 -0.56 5.04 14.87
N THR A 445 -0.21 4.08 15.73
CA THR A 445 0.34 4.33 17.07
C THR A 445 1.85 4.03 17.09
N THR A 446 2.55 4.41 18.16
CA THR A 446 3.98 4.10 18.32
C THR A 446 4.26 2.61 18.52
N ASP A 447 3.24 1.85 18.93
CA ASP A 447 3.41 0.48 19.38
C ASP A 447 3.04 -0.53 18.28
N PHE A 448 2.22 -0.13 17.29
CA PHE A 448 1.75 -0.98 16.20
C PHE A 448 1.52 -0.19 14.90
N GLU A 449 1.94 -0.78 13.78
CA GLU A 449 1.61 -0.30 12.44
C GLU A 449 0.22 -0.78 12.03
N ARG A 450 -0.64 0.13 11.53
CA ARG A 450 -2.04 -0.16 11.12
C ARG A 450 -2.15 -1.39 10.23
N GLU A 451 -1.22 -1.55 9.29
CA GLU A 451 -1.23 -2.68 8.34
C GLU A 451 -1.05 -4.04 9.03
N GLU A 452 -0.22 -4.12 10.07
CA GLU A 452 -0.04 -5.35 10.85
C GLU A 452 -1.32 -5.72 11.61
N GLU A 453 -2.01 -4.73 12.17
CA GLU A 453 -3.27 -4.96 12.87
C GLU A 453 -4.39 -5.41 11.91
N ILE A 454 -4.45 -4.82 10.72
CA ILE A 454 -5.39 -5.19 9.67
C ILE A 454 -5.11 -6.62 9.20
N GLU A 455 -3.86 -6.98 8.93
CA GLU A 455 -3.46 -8.34 8.57
C GLU A 455 -3.85 -9.34 9.66
N ALA A 456 -3.51 -9.06 10.92
CA ALA A 456 -3.86 -9.94 12.03
C ALA A 456 -5.38 -10.08 12.21
N ALA A 457 -6.14 -9.00 11.99
CA ALA A 457 -7.60 -9.03 12.06
C ALA A 457 -8.21 -9.85 10.92
N LEU A 458 -7.74 -9.69 9.68
CA LEU A 458 -8.19 -10.47 8.53
C LEU A 458 -7.85 -11.96 8.68
N ASN A 459 -6.65 -12.30 9.16
CA ASN A 459 -6.27 -13.68 9.40
C ASN A 459 -7.21 -14.36 10.43
N ARG A 460 -7.40 -13.73 11.59
CA ARG A 460 -8.33 -14.23 12.63
C ARG A 460 -9.77 -14.35 12.10
N PHE A 461 -10.20 -13.39 11.30
CA PHE A 461 -11.52 -13.40 10.68
C PHE A 461 -11.68 -14.60 9.73
N VAL A 462 -10.70 -14.83 8.85
CA VAL A 462 -10.74 -15.94 7.89
C VAL A 462 -10.65 -17.30 8.57
N SER A 463 -9.90 -17.46 9.66
CA SER A 463 -9.88 -18.72 10.42
C SER A 463 -11.26 -19.05 10.99
N LYS A 464 -11.95 -18.08 11.61
CA LYS A 464 -13.34 -18.29 12.08
C LYS A 464 -14.30 -18.57 10.95
N LEU A 465 -14.09 -17.92 9.80
CA LEU A 465 -14.89 -18.14 8.60
C LEU A 465 -14.73 -19.57 8.07
N ALA A 466 -13.52 -20.14 8.12
CA ALA A 466 -13.26 -21.52 7.75
C ALA A 466 -14.00 -22.51 8.66
N GLU A 467 -13.98 -22.29 9.97
CA GLU A 467 -14.72 -23.09 10.95
C GLU A 467 -16.23 -23.07 10.66
N ALA A 468 -16.80 -21.88 10.45
CA ALA A 468 -18.20 -21.69 10.08
C ALA A 468 -18.57 -22.42 8.77
N MET A 469 -17.72 -22.29 7.75
CA MET A 469 -17.91 -22.95 6.47
C MET A 469 -17.78 -24.46 6.56
N GLN A 470 -16.94 -24.98 7.45
CA GLN A 470 -16.80 -26.42 7.68
C GLN A 470 -18.09 -27.01 8.22
N GLN A 471 -18.69 -26.36 9.24
CA GLN A 471 -19.97 -26.77 9.81
C GLN A 471 -21.10 -26.77 8.77
N LEU A 472 -21.19 -25.71 7.95
CA LEU A 472 -22.20 -25.65 6.87
C LEU A 472 -22.00 -26.76 5.85
N SER A 473 -20.74 -27.05 5.49
CA SER A 473 -20.37 -28.04 4.47
C SER A 473 -20.61 -29.49 4.89
N GLU A 474 -20.69 -29.78 6.19
CA GLU A 474 -21.04 -31.12 6.69
C GLU A 474 -22.45 -31.54 6.31
N SER A 475 -23.37 -30.56 6.19
CA SER A 475 -24.78 -30.81 5.91
C SER A 475 -25.09 -30.81 4.40
N ARG A 476 -24.54 -29.85 3.66
CA ARG A 476 -24.84 -29.59 2.24
C ARG A 476 -23.63 -28.92 1.56
N PRO A 477 -23.47 -29.06 0.23
CA PRO A 477 -22.51 -28.27 -0.52
C PRO A 477 -22.70 -26.77 -0.25
N SER A 478 -21.63 -26.11 0.18
CA SER A 478 -21.67 -24.71 0.60
C SER A 478 -20.75 -23.84 -0.25
N VAL A 479 -21.10 -22.57 -0.38
CA VAL A 479 -20.30 -21.54 -1.07
C VAL A 479 -20.15 -20.34 -0.15
N LEU A 480 -18.93 -19.82 -0.09
CA LEU A 480 -18.62 -18.56 0.54
C LEU A 480 -18.65 -17.44 -0.52
N ILE A 481 -19.36 -16.37 -0.21
CA ILE A 481 -19.32 -15.11 -0.96
C ILE A 481 -18.82 -14.03 -0.03
N ILE A 482 -17.72 -13.36 -0.39
CA ILE A 482 -17.23 -12.16 0.30
C ILE A 482 -17.43 -10.96 -0.63
N SER A 483 -18.22 -9.99 -0.19
CA SER A 483 -18.39 -8.69 -0.85
C SER A 483 -17.94 -7.56 0.06
N THR A 484 -17.92 -6.34 -0.47
CA THR A 484 -17.64 -5.11 0.28
C THR A 484 -18.51 -3.97 -0.22
N ASP A 485 -18.73 -2.98 0.62
CA ASP A 485 -19.51 -1.78 0.31
C ASP A 485 -18.66 -0.70 -0.36
N HIS A 486 -17.47 -0.42 0.18
CA HIS A 486 -16.50 0.50 -0.39
C HIS A 486 -15.08 0.04 -0.12
N GLY A 487 -14.11 0.79 -0.66
CA GLY A 487 -12.72 0.75 -0.22
C GLY A 487 -12.40 2.03 0.56
N ALA A 488 -11.13 2.41 0.56
CA ALA A 488 -10.67 3.60 1.25
C ALA A 488 -9.39 4.14 0.62
N THR A 489 -9.11 5.40 0.90
CA THR A 489 -7.90 6.11 0.47
C THR A 489 -7.17 6.71 1.68
N TYR A 490 -5.89 7.02 1.49
CA TYR A 490 -5.05 7.68 2.48
C TYR A 490 -4.59 9.05 1.99
N TYR A 491 -4.65 10.04 2.88
CA TYR A 491 -4.22 11.40 2.60
C TYR A 491 -2.75 11.61 2.96
N PRO A 492 -1.89 11.86 1.97
CA PRO A 492 -0.52 12.22 2.27
C PRO A 492 -0.44 13.60 2.93
N SER A 493 0.76 13.96 3.41
CA SER A 493 1.01 15.24 4.08
C SER A 493 0.67 16.47 3.24
N GLN A 494 0.69 16.34 1.91
CA GLN A 494 0.35 17.37 0.93
C GLN A 494 -1.15 17.46 0.61
N GLY A 495 -2.01 16.72 1.31
CA GLY A 495 -3.47 16.83 1.14
C GLY A 495 -3.98 18.26 1.37
N GLN A 496 -4.93 18.68 0.56
CA GLN A 496 -5.45 20.05 0.55
C GLN A 496 -6.71 20.17 1.41
N HIS A 497 -6.75 21.19 2.28
CA HIS A 497 -7.94 21.51 3.06
C HIS A 497 -9.00 22.20 2.19
N LEU A 498 -10.26 21.79 2.33
CA LEU A 498 -11.43 22.49 1.82
C LEU A 498 -12.34 22.89 2.97
N SER A 499 -12.74 24.16 2.99
CA SER A 499 -13.83 24.61 3.84
C SER A 499 -15.16 24.11 3.30
N ALA A 500 -16.07 23.70 4.18
CA ALA A 500 -17.43 23.42 3.76
C ALA A 500 -18.07 24.71 3.21
N PRO A 501 -18.69 24.68 2.01
CA PRO A 501 -19.38 25.82 1.46
C PRO A 501 -20.55 26.23 2.37
N PRO A 502 -20.95 27.52 2.41
CA PRO A 502 -22.09 27.96 3.21
C PRO A 502 -23.41 27.25 2.87
N SER A 503 -23.51 26.65 1.68
CA SER A 503 -24.66 25.85 1.25
C SER A 503 -24.68 24.43 1.84
N ALA A 504 -23.61 24.00 2.50
CA ALA A 504 -23.53 22.69 3.13
C ALA A 504 -24.60 22.56 4.21
N MET A 505 -25.45 21.56 4.07
CA MET A 505 -26.49 21.27 5.05
C MET A 505 -25.83 20.59 6.25
N LYS A 506 -25.94 21.20 7.42
CA LYS A 506 -25.54 20.57 8.69
C LYS A 506 -26.69 19.65 9.10
N GLU A 507 -26.49 18.36 9.04
CA GLU A 507 -27.42 17.41 9.64
C GLU A 507 -27.00 17.14 11.09
N ASP A 508 -27.97 17.21 12.00
CA ASP A 508 -27.78 16.75 13.37
C ASP A 508 -27.63 15.22 13.35
N GLY A 509 -26.49 14.71 13.79
CA GLY A 509 -26.24 13.28 13.95
C GLY A 509 -25.59 12.56 12.76
N TYR A 510 -25.35 13.23 11.62
CA TYR A 510 -24.44 12.71 10.60
C TYR A 510 -23.01 13.01 11.02
N GLU A 511 -22.15 11.99 11.04
CA GLU A 511 -20.72 12.21 11.16
C GLU A 511 -20.28 13.17 10.05
N ARG A 512 -19.49 14.20 10.39
CA ARG A 512 -18.95 15.10 9.37
C ARG A 512 -18.00 14.28 8.49
N HIS A 513 -18.51 13.77 7.36
CA HIS A 513 -17.70 13.08 6.39
C HIS A 513 -16.61 14.02 5.86
N GLN A 514 -15.39 13.52 5.81
CA GLN A 514 -14.23 14.31 5.39
C GLN A 514 -14.07 14.35 3.87
N ARG A 515 -14.91 13.61 3.12
CA ARG A 515 -14.89 13.50 1.64
C ARG A 515 -16.10 14.12 0.95
N PHE A 516 -17.27 14.19 1.59
CA PHE A 516 -18.47 14.70 0.95
C PHE A 516 -19.40 15.42 1.92
N ILE A 517 -20.31 16.20 1.35
CA ILE A 517 -21.34 16.96 2.06
C ILE A 517 -22.66 16.89 1.29
N ARG A 518 -23.76 17.09 2.00
CA ARG A 518 -25.07 17.30 1.39
C ARG A 518 -25.24 18.77 0.98
N THR A 519 -25.69 19.03 -0.24
CA THR A 519 -25.99 20.39 -0.72
C THR A 519 -26.88 20.39 -1.96
N ASP A 520 -27.87 21.28 -2.00
CA ASP A 520 -28.72 21.49 -3.18
C ASP A 520 -28.23 22.63 -4.08
N ARG A 521 -27.17 23.35 -3.70
CA ARG A 521 -26.69 24.54 -4.44
C ARG A 521 -25.42 24.24 -5.22
N LYS A 522 -25.58 23.71 -6.44
CA LYS A 522 -24.47 23.43 -7.35
C LYS A 522 -23.63 24.68 -7.67
N GLU A 523 -24.27 25.83 -7.78
CA GLU A 523 -23.63 27.11 -8.17
C GLU A 523 -22.67 27.63 -7.10
N ALA A 524 -22.81 27.15 -5.86
CA ALA A 524 -21.91 27.49 -4.76
C ALA A 524 -20.62 26.63 -4.74
N LEU A 525 -20.49 25.70 -5.69
CA LEU A 525 -19.37 24.76 -5.76
C LEU A 525 -18.47 25.10 -6.94
N ASN A 526 -17.17 25.16 -6.68
CA ASN A 526 -16.15 25.23 -7.73
C ASN A 526 -15.91 23.83 -8.30
N SER A 527 -16.10 23.65 -9.60
CA SER A 527 -15.93 22.35 -10.26
C SER A 527 -14.50 21.80 -10.21
N ILE A 528 -13.49 22.64 -9.92
CA ILE A 528 -12.10 22.19 -9.75
C ILE A 528 -11.94 21.40 -8.45
N GLU A 529 -12.71 21.74 -7.42
CA GLU A 529 -12.58 21.19 -6.06
C GLU A 529 -13.65 20.15 -5.74
N TRP A 530 -14.79 20.21 -6.43
CA TRP A 530 -15.98 19.43 -6.11
C TRP A 530 -16.57 18.70 -7.32
N PHE A 531 -16.99 17.46 -7.11
CA PHE A 531 -18.01 16.79 -7.92
C PHE A 531 -19.39 17.06 -7.33
N TYR A 532 -20.36 17.43 -8.17
CA TYR A 532 -21.76 17.58 -7.75
C TYR A 532 -22.58 16.37 -8.18
N LEU A 533 -22.94 15.52 -7.23
CA LEU A 533 -23.77 14.34 -7.44
C LEU A 533 -25.24 14.74 -7.36
N ASP A 534 -25.80 15.06 -8.53
CA ASP A 534 -27.24 15.29 -8.69
C ASP A 534 -28.03 14.01 -8.39
N LYS A 535 -29.06 14.13 -7.57
CA LYS A 535 -29.79 12.99 -7.02
C LYS A 535 -30.45 12.13 -8.09
N ASP A 536 -30.98 12.74 -9.15
CA ASP A 536 -31.70 12.03 -10.20
C ASP A 536 -30.70 11.39 -11.17
N ARG A 537 -29.59 12.08 -11.46
CA ARG A 537 -28.50 11.58 -12.31
C ARG A 537 -27.75 10.41 -11.67
N PHE A 538 -27.54 10.43 -10.35
CA PHE A 538 -26.75 9.44 -9.62
C PHE A 538 -27.58 8.44 -8.81
N MET A 539 -28.92 8.48 -8.93
CA MET A 539 -29.85 7.59 -8.22
C MET A 539 -29.72 7.66 -6.70
N LEU A 540 -29.61 8.89 -6.18
CA LEU A 540 -29.44 9.20 -4.77
C LEU A 540 -30.72 9.77 -4.15
N PRO A 541 -30.91 9.63 -2.83
CA PRO A 541 -32.05 10.25 -2.16
C PRO A 541 -31.97 11.79 -2.19
N GLN A 542 -30.76 12.35 -2.25
CA GLN A 542 -30.48 13.79 -2.13
C GLN A 542 -29.25 14.17 -2.94
N ASN A 543 -29.01 15.48 -3.07
CA ASN A 543 -27.84 16.00 -3.77
C ASN A 543 -26.63 16.05 -2.84
N TYR A 544 -25.47 15.66 -3.36
CA TYR A 544 -24.21 15.66 -2.61
C TYR A 544 -23.10 16.37 -3.38
N ALA A 545 -22.12 16.89 -2.65
CA ALA A 545 -20.86 17.37 -3.21
C ALA A 545 -19.71 16.55 -2.63
N VAL A 546 -18.85 16.03 -3.50
CA VAL A 546 -17.70 15.19 -3.14
C VAL A 546 -16.41 15.93 -3.48
N ALA A 547 -15.46 15.98 -2.55
CA ALA A 547 -14.17 16.59 -2.76
C ALA A 547 -13.32 15.81 -3.78
N ARG A 548 -12.67 16.52 -4.71
CA ARG A 548 -11.84 15.93 -5.79
C ARG A 548 -10.42 15.64 -5.31
N GLY A 549 -9.88 14.47 -5.66
CA GLY A 549 -8.50 14.07 -5.36
C GLY A 549 -8.16 14.09 -3.87
N TRP A 550 -6.92 14.41 -3.50
CA TRP A 550 -6.44 14.55 -2.11
C TRP A 550 -6.93 15.82 -1.41
N ARG A 551 -8.21 16.17 -1.56
CA ARG A 551 -8.87 17.23 -0.80
C ARG A 551 -9.73 16.69 0.33
N TYR A 552 -9.59 17.22 1.54
CA TYR A 552 -10.41 16.84 2.69
C TYR A 552 -11.21 18.03 3.21
N ILE A 553 -12.38 17.75 3.79
CA ILE A 553 -13.33 18.76 4.23
C ILE A 553 -13.14 19.02 5.73
N GLU A 554 -12.91 20.28 6.10
CA GLU A 554 -12.72 20.78 7.47
C GLU A 554 -11.49 20.22 8.22
N ARG A 555 -11.46 18.91 8.45
CA ARG A 555 -10.42 18.25 9.25
C ARG A 555 -9.75 17.15 8.45
N ARG A 556 -8.41 17.13 8.51
CA ARG A 556 -7.62 16.07 7.90
C ARG A 556 -7.92 14.71 8.56
N PRO A 557 -8.20 13.65 7.78
CA PRO A 557 -8.32 12.29 8.28
C PRO A 557 -7.03 11.85 8.98
N ARG A 558 -7.17 11.07 10.06
CA ARG A 558 -6.03 10.50 10.81
C ARG A 558 -5.63 9.11 10.32
N GLY A 559 -6.53 8.43 9.63
CA GLY A 559 -6.28 7.15 8.98
C GLY A 559 -6.82 7.15 7.56
N TYR A 560 -7.23 5.98 7.11
CA TYR A 560 -7.95 5.84 5.86
C TYR A 560 -9.33 6.47 5.96
N THR A 561 -9.89 6.81 4.81
CA THR A 561 -11.19 7.45 4.70
C THR A 561 -11.82 7.10 3.36
N HIS A 562 -13.12 7.33 3.25
CA HIS A 562 -13.95 6.93 2.12
C HIS A 562 -15.03 7.99 1.85
N GLY A 563 -15.79 7.83 0.77
CA GLY A 563 -16.83 8.77 0.33
C GLY A 563 -16.47 9.54 -0.94
N GLY A 564 -15.30 9.29 -1.51
CA GLY A 564 -14.84 9.83 -2.78
C GLY A 564 -15.15 8.98 -4.01
N LEU A 565 -14.43 9.28 -5.10
CA LEU A 565 -14.57 8.61 -6.41
C LEU A 565 -13.29 7.87 -6.83
N SER A 566 -12.28 7.79 -5.98
CA SER A 566 -10.96 7.29 -6.39
C SER A 566 -10.99 5.79 -6.72
N PRO A 567 -10.02 5.26 -7.50
CA PRO A 567 -9.93 3.81 -7.74
C PRO A 567 -9.87 2.98 -6.45
N GLU A 568 -9.17 3.46 -5.44
CA GLU A 568 -8.98 2.83 -4.13
C GLU A 568 -10.29 2.70 -3.34
N GLU A 569 -11.19 3.67 -3.50
CA GLU A 569 -12.49 3.71 -2.83
C GLU A 569 -13.59 2.98 -3.62
N THR A 570 -13.49 2.96 -4.96
CA THR A 570 -14.60 2.56 -5.82
C THR A 570 -14.42 1.22 -6.51
N ILE A 571 -13.20 0.71 -6.72
CA ILE A 571 -12.98 -0.61 -7.34
C ILE A 571 -12.88 -1.65 -6.24
N LEU A 572 -13.81 -2.60 -6.26
CA LEU A 572 -14.06 -3.50 -5.15
C LEU A 572 -13.98 -4.98 -5.58
N PRO A 573 -13.42 -5.84 -4.72
CA PRO A 573 -13.46 -7.28 -4.93
C PRO A 573 -14.83 -7.86 -4.55
N LEU A 574 -15.32 -8.79 -5.39
CA LEU A 574 -16.32 -9.78 -5.03
C LEU A 574 -15.68 -11.16 -5.18
N ILE A 575 -15.50 -11.84 -4.05
CA ILE A 575 -14.80 -13.12 -3.95
C ILE A 575 -15.85 -14.23 -3.76
N ILE A 576 -15.73 -15.31 -4.52
CA ILE A 576 -16.55 -16.52 -4.39
C ILE A 576 -15.61 -17.71 -4.27
N CYS A 577 -15.77 -18.52 -3.23
CA CYS A 577 -14.92 -19.69 -3.00
C CYS A 577 -15.66 -20.80 -2.23
N GLU A 578 -15.02 -21.95 -2.14
CA GLU A 578 -15.55 -23.16 -1.47
C GLU A 578 -14.44 -23.77 -0.63
N LEU A 579 -14.77 -24.51 0.43
CA LEU A 579 -13.77 -25.33 1.13
C LEU A 579 -13.33 -26.48 0.21
N GLY A 580 -12.02 -26.74 0.13
CA GLY A 580 -11.47 -27.81 -0.70
C GLY A 580 -9.95 -27.98 -0.52
N GLU A 581 -9.42 -29.13 -0.94
CA GLU A 581 -7.98 -29.39 -0.83
C GLU A 581 -7.15 -28.31 -1.57
N ASN A 582 -6.15 -27.78 -0.88
CA ASN A 582 -5.17 -26.86 -1.45
C ASN A 582 -4.28 -27.61 -2.44
N GLU A 583 -4.61 -27.57 -3.74
CA GLU A 583 -3.83 -28.26 -4.79
C GLU A 583 -2.39 -27.71 -4.94
N PHE A 584 -2.06 -26.55 -4.35
CA PHE A 584 -0.78 -25.85 -4.53
C PHE A 584 0.43 -26.58 -3.96
N GLU A 585 0.30 -27.27 -2.82
CA GLU A 585 1.43 -27.95 -2.18
C GLU A 585 1.81 -29.28 -2.86
N ARG A 586 0.90 -29.85 -3.66
CA ARG A 586 1.09 -31.20 -4.25
C ARG A 586 1.52 -31.18 -5.72
N MET A 587 1.32 -30.09 -6.46
CA MET A 587 1.59 -30.04 -7.90
C MET A 587 2.28 -28.73 -8.30
N LEU A 588 3.52 -28.83 -8.78
CA LEU A 588 4.22 -27.69 -9.38
C LEU A 588 3.91 -27.60 -10.89
N PRO A 589 3.93 -26.40 -11.50
CA PRO A 589 3.93 -26.25 -12.95
C PRO A 589 5.06 -27.05 -13.59
N SER A 590 4.78 -27.69 -14.72
CA SER A 590 5.80 -28.43 -15.47
C SER A 590 6.34 -27.61 -16.63
N PHE A 591 7.66 -27.70 -16.86
CA PHE A 591 8.38 -26.95 -17.89
C PHE A 591 9.03 -27.91 -18.90
N GLU A 592 8.71 -27.74 -20.18
CA GLU A 592 9.24 -28.59 -21.24
C GLU A 592 9.84 -27.76 -22.38
N HIS A 593 10.96 -28.23 -22.96
CA HIS A 593 11.52 -27.64 -24.16
C HIS A 593 10.55 -27.74 -25.36
N ALA A 594 10.21 -26.60 -25.98
CA ALA A 594 9.16 -26.46 -26.99
C ALA A 594 9.65 -25.99 -28.37
N THR A 595 10.95 -26.11 -28.64
CA THR A 595 11.60 -25.80 -29.93
C THR A 595 12.30 -27.04 -30.49
N LEU A 596 12.84 -26.93 -31.71
CA LEU A 596 13.69 -27.98 -32.27
C LEU A 596 14.93 -28.21 -31.40
N PRO A 597 15.50 -29.43 -31.36
CA PRO A 597 16.72 -29.71 -30.61
C PRO A 597 17.85 -28.71 -30.93
N ILE A 598 18.46 -28.15 -29.89
CA ILE A 598 19.48 -27.11 -30.01
C ILE A 598 20.79 -27.71 -30.55
N ARG A 599 21.45 -26.98 -31.45
CA ARG A 599 22.83 -27.27 -31.86
C ARG A 599 23.80 -26.52 -30.96
N LEU A 600 24.69 -27.25 -30.30
CA LEU A 600 25.73 -26.66 -29.46
C LEU A 600 26.67 -25.76 -30.28
N GLY A 601 27.15 -24.69 -29.67
CA GLY A 601 28.03 -23.70 -30.30
C GLY A 601 27.33 -22.72 -31.25
N VAL A 602 26.05 -22.92 -31.56
CA VAL A 602 25.27 -22.12 -32.51
C VAL A 602 24.19 -21.33 -31.78
N LEU A 603 23.96 -20.09 -32.24
CA LEU A 603 22.83 -19.29 -31.76
C LEU A 603 21.52 -19.89 -32.29
N THR A 604 20.65 -20.33 -31.40
CA THR A 604 19.39 -21.02 -31.72
C THR A 604 18.22 -20.42 -30.95
N ASN A 605 17.00 -20.70 -31.39
CA ASN A 605 15.80 -20.29 -30.66
C ASN A 605 15.45 -21.32 -29.59
N LEU A 606 15.07 -20.84 -28.41
CA LEU A 606 14.56 -21.63 -27.31
C LEU A 606 13.19 -21.09 -26.88
N ALA A 607 12.21 -21.98 -26.74
CA ALA A 607 10.96 -21.70 -26.05
C ALA A 607 10.62 -22.83 -25.07
N ILE A 608 9.79 -22.50 -24.09
CA ILE A 608 9.36 -23.40 -23.01
C ILE A 608 7.84 -23.55 -23.10
N ARG A 609 7.37 -24.78 -23.06
CA ARG A 609 5.97 -25.14 -22.84
C ARG A 609 5.75 -25.27 -21.34
N ILE A 610 4.70 -24.62 -20.84
CA ILE A 610 4.35 -24.58 -19.44
C ILE A 610 2.98 -25.17 -19.28
N ARG A 611 2.81 -26.08 -18.32
CA ARG A 611 1.50 -26.64 -17.96
C ARG A 611 1.10 -26.16 -16.58
N ASN A 612 -0.09 -25.55 -16.48
CA ASN A 612 -0.67 -25.15 -15.22
C ASN A 612 -1.47 -26.32 -14.61
N PRO A 613 -1.02 -26.93 -13.50
CA PRO A 613 -1.77 -27.99 -12.85
C PRO A 613 -2.91 -27.45 -12.00
N TYR A 614 -3.00 -26.14 -11.75
CA TYR A 614 -3.95 -25.54 -10.82
C TYR A 614 -5.32 -25.30 -11.46
N ARG A 615 -6.34 -25.17 -10.59
CA ARG A 615 -7.70 -24.70 -10.96
C ARG A 615 -7.82 -23.18 -10.99
N VAL A 616 -6.75 -22.47 -10.68
CA VAL A 616 -6.63 -21.01 -10.80
C VAL A 616 -5.63 -20.65 -11.90
N PRO A 617 -5.71 -19.46 -12.49
CA PRO A 617 -4.68 -19.02 -13.43
C PRO A 617 -3.33 -18.85 -12.71
N ILE A 618 -2.26 -19.17 -13.42
CA ILE A 618 -0.91 -18.70 -13.09
C ILE A 618 -0.74 -17.34 -13.78
N GLU A 619 -0.40 -16.33 -13.00
CA GLU A 619 -0.16 -14.97 -13.48
C GLU A 619 1.33 -14.60 -13.37
N ASN A 620 1.81 -13.81 -14.32
CA ASN A 620 3.17 -13.26 -14.34
C ASN A 620 4.26 -14.33 -14.15
N LEU A 621 4.15 -15.48 -14.83
CA LEU A 621 5.17 -16.51 -14.72
C LEU A 621 6.45 -16.07 -15.43
N GLU A 622 7.50 -15.92 -14.64
CA GLU A 622 8.85 -15.55 -15.06
C GLU A 622 9.80 -16.74 -14.91
N ILE A 623 10.61 -16.99 -15.94
CA ILE A 623 11.64 -18.03 -15.95
C ILE A 623 12.98 -17.36 -16.26
N LYS A 624 13.96 -17.51 -15.37
CA LYS A 624 15.35 -17.08 -15.57
C LYS A 624 16.25 -18.30 -15.75
N LEU A 625 16.97 -18.38 -16.87
CA LEU A 625 18.01 -19.37 -17.10
C LEU A 625 19.32 -18.85 -16.48
N ASN A 626 19.66 -19.34 -15.30
CA ASN A 626 20.77 -18.82 -14.50
C ASN A 626 22.12 -18.99 -15.20
N ASP A 627 22.33 -20.14 -15.85
CA ASP A 627 23.60 -20.47 -16.51
C ASP A 627 23.91 -19.55 -17.71
N TYR A 628 22.91 -18.86 -18.24
CA TYR A 628 23.01 -18.01 -19.44
C TYR A 628 22.59 -16.56 -19.21
N ASN A 629 22.16 -16.22 -18.00
CA ASN A 629 21.56 -14.94 -17.64
C ASN A 629 20.46 -14.48 -18.60
N ILE A 630 19.54 -15.39 -18.96
CA ILE A 630 18.41 -15.07 -19.84
C ILE A 630 17.11 -15.09 -19.06
N ILE A 631 16.31 -14.04 -19.18
CA ILE A 631 14.97 -13.95 -18.59
C ILE A 631 13.94 -14.04 -19.71
N PHE A 632 13.01 -14.97 -19.61
CA PHE A 632 11.86 -15.03 -20.50
C PHE A 632 10.87 -13.91 -20.16
N PRO A 633 10.22 -13.27 -21.16
CA PRO A 633 9.10 -12.40 -20.89
C PRO A 633 8.01 -13.13 -20.08
N PRO A 634 7.35 -12.46 -19.12
CA PRO A 634 6.30 -13.08 -18.32
C PRO A 634 5.19 -13.68 -19.18
N VAL A 635 4.60 -14.79 -18.71
CA VAL A 635 3.48 -15.46 -19.37
C VAL A 635 2.39 -15.83 -18.36
N ASP A 636 1.14 -15.62 -18.76
CA ASP A 636 -0.02 -16.07 -17.98
C ASP A 636 -0.49 -17.43 -18.52
N VAL A 637 -0.86 -18.33 -17.62
CA VAL A 637 -1.34 -19.68 -17.98
C VAL A 637 -2.70 -19.92 -17.33
N ALA A 638 -3.73 -20.09 -18.17
CA ALA A 638 -5.10 -20.33 -17.70
C ALA A 638 -5.21 -21.63 -16.86
N PRO A 639 -6.24 -21.76 -16.00
CA PRO A 639 -6.45 -22.96 -15.18
C PRO A 639 -6.45 -24.24 -16.01
N LYS A 640 -5.72 -25.27 -15.56
CA LYS A 640 -5.65 -26.60 -16.21
C LYS A 640 -5.28 -26.56 -17.71
N MET A 641 -4.61 -25.50 -18.15
CA MET A 641 -4.22 -25.28 -19.56
C MET A 641 -2.70 -25.24 -19.72
N GLU A 642 -2.26 -25.17 -20.96
CA GLU A 642 -0.85 -25.01 -21.34
C GLU A 642 -0.62 -23.66 -22.03
N ALA A 643 0.58 -23.13 -21.88
CA ALA A 643 1.07 -21.96 -22.61
C ALA A 643 2.47 -22.21 -23.16
N LYS A 644 2.88 -21.40 -24.15
CA LYS A 644 4.24 -21.41 -24.71
C LYS A 644 4.86 -20.03 -24.50
N THR A 645 6.09 -19.98 -24.01
CA THR A 645 6.85 -18.73 -23.92
C THR A 645 7.21 -18.20 -25.31
N LYS A 646 7.56 -16.92 -25.38
CA LYS A 646 8.17 -16.35 -26.59
C LYS A 646 9.53 -17.01 -26.85
N GLU A 647 9.84 -17.21 -28.13
CA GLU A 647 11.16 -17.70 -28.54
C GLU A 647 12.24 -16.66 -28.24
N ILE A 648 13.29 -17.10 -27.55
CA ILE A 648 14.49 -16.31 -27.25
C ILE A 648 15.71 -16.91 -27.95
N LYS A 649 16.69 -16.09 -28.31
CA LYS A 649 17.95 -16.58 -28.86
C LYS A 649 18.91 -16.98 -27.75
N ILE A 650 19.44 -18.18 -27.81
CA ILE A 650 20.42 -18.73 -26.87
C ILE A 650 21.59 -19.37 -27.62
N LYS A 651 22.81 -19.18 -27.10
CA LYS A 651 24.01 -19.85 -27.59
C LYS A 651 24.60 -20.69 -26.46
N ILE A 652 24.37 -21.99 -26.52
CA ILE A 652 24.96 -22.94 -25.57
C ILE A 652 26.39 -23.29 -26.04
N PRO A 653 27.41 -23.25 -25.18
CA PRO A 653 28.79 -23.59 -25.56
C PRO A 653 28.92 -24.97 -26.21
N ALA A 654 29.83 -25.09 -27.18
CA ALA A 654 30.09 -26.37 -27.86
C ALA A 654 30.57 -27.49 -26.91
N LYS A 655 31.21 -27.10 -25.79
CA LYS A 655 31.79 -28.02 -24.80
C LYS A 655 30.84 -28.37 -23.65
N THR A 656 29.56 -27.98 -23.71
CA THR A 656 28.59 -28.31 -22.67
C THR A 656 28.36 -29.82 -22.60
N SER A 657 28.42 -30.40 -21.41
CA SER A 657 28.17 -31.83 -21.20
C SER A 657 26.74 -32.19 -21.60
N VAL A 658 26.58 -33.26 -22.38
CA VAL A 658 25.29 -33.76 -22.87
C VAL A 658 25.07 -35.16 -22.34
N GLU A 659 23.92 -35.40 -21.73
CA GLU A 659 23.50 -36.72 -21.27
C GLU A 659 22.20 -37.09 -21.99
N ARG A 660 22.17 -38.25 -22.67
CA ARG A 660 20.97 -38.76 -23.39
C ARG A 660 20.33 -37.75 -24.37
N ASN A 661 21.16 -37.00 -25.12
CA ASN A 661 20.72 -35.94 -26.03
C ASN A 661 19.97 -34.78 -25.35
N GLU A 662 20.17 -34.60 -24.05
CA GLU A 662 19.64 -33.50 -23.28
C GLU A 662 20.75 -32.79 -22.51
N ILE A 663 20.53 -31.52 -22.23
CA ILE A 663 21.30 -30.76 -21.23
C ILE A 663 20.34 -30.30 -20.14
N LEU A 664 20.85 -30.21 -18.92
CA LEU A 664 20.13 -29.61 -17.81
C LEU A 664 20.61 -28.17 -17.65
N ILE A 665 19.69 -27.23 -17.82
CA ILE A 665 19.95 -25.81 -17.56
C ILE A 665 19.32 -25.45 -16.23
N ASN A 666 20.11 -24.90 -15.31
CA ASN A 666 19.57 -24.40 -14.04
C ASN A 666 18.72 -23.17 -14.34
N CYS A 667 17.51 -23.16 -13.79
CA CYS A 667 16.60 -22.05 -13.91
C CYS A 667 15.98 -21.66 -12.56
N PHE A 668 15.47 -20.45 -12.51
CA PHE A 668 14.69 -19.93 -11.40
C PHE A 668 13.31 -19.56 -11.93
N VAL A 669 12.28 -20.04 -11.26
CA VAL A 669 10.88 -19.85 -11.63
C VAL A 669 10.23 -18.96 -10.58
N ARG A 670 9.43 -17.99 -11.03
CA ARG A 670 8.59 -17.16 -10.17
C ARG A 670 7.21 -16.99 -10.81
N PHE A 671 6.14 -17.05 -10.04
CA PHE A 671 4.79 -16.74 -10.51
C PHE A 671 3.83 -16.41 -9.36
N SER A 672 2.65 -15.90 -9.70
CA SER A 672 1.52 -15.74 -8.78
C SER A 672 0.41 -16.74 -9.11
N ALA A 673 -0.17 -17.41 -8.11
CA ALA A 673 -1.35 -18.24 -8.30
C ALA A 673 -2.23 -18.19 -7.04
N GLY A 674 -3.54 -17.98 -7.20
CA GLY A 674 -4.47 -17.90 -6.05
C GLY A 674 -4.17 -16.75 -5.07
N GLY A 675 -3.47 -15.71 -5.50
CA GLY A 675 -3.02 -14.61 -4.64
C GLY A 675 -1.71 -14.90 -3.87
N GLN A 676 -1.16 -16.11 -3.99
CA GLN A 676 0.13 -16.46 -3.42
C GLN A 676 1.24 -16.31 -4.47
N GLU A 677 2.41 -15.81 -4.04
CA GLU A 677 3.61 -15.79 -4.88
C GLU A 677 4.39 -17.07 -4.61
N HIS A 678 4.83 -17.71 -5.68
CA HIS A 678 5.66 -18.90 -5.63
C HIS A 678 6.98 -18.60 -6.33
N SER A 679 8.08 -19.05 -5.73
CA SER A 679 9.37 -19.04 -6.40
C SER A 679 10.23 -20.21 -5.96
N TYR A 680 10.96 -20.81 -6.90
CA TYR A 680 11.83 -21.95 -6.64
C TYR A 680 12.86 -22.14 -7.75
N PRO A 681 14.04 -22.72 -7.43
CA PRO A 681 14.95 -23.22 -8.44
C PRO A 681 14.39 -24.47 -9.12
N ASP A 682 14.67 -24.64 -10.41
CA ASP A 682 14.31 -25.84 -11.18
C ASP A 682 15.38 -26.13 -12.25
N LYS A 683 15.26 -27.26 -12.95
CA LYS A 683 16.13 -27.64 -14.07
C LYS A 683 15.33 -27.84 -15.34
N LEU A 684 15.59 -26.99 -16.33
CA LEU A 684 15.01 -27.14 -17.66
C LEU A 684 15.80 -28.18 -18.44
N ARG A 685 15.12 -29.25 -18.86
CA ARG A 685 15.67 -30.25 -19.79
C ARG A 685 15.58 -29.73 -21.22
N VAL A 686 16.73 -29.48 -21.84
CA VAL A 686 16.82 -28.97 -23.20
C VAL A 686 17.38 -30.03 -24.13
N LYS A 687 16.56 -30.40 -25.12
CA LYS A 687 16.96 -31.37 -26.15
C LYS A 687 18.04 -30.76 -27.04
N VAL A 688 19.10 -31.51 -27.30
CA VAL A 688 20.23 -31.12 -28.15
C VAL A 688 20.43 -32.11 -29.28
N ARG A 689 20.87 -31.59 -30.44
CA ARG A 689 21.26 -32.39 -31.60
C ARG A 689 22.78 -32.45 -31.64
N GLN A 690 23.35 -33.62 -31.35
CA GLN A 690 24.77 -33.87 -31.59
C GLN A 690 25.01 -33.99 -33.11
N LEU A 691 25.94 -33.20 -33.62
CA LEU A 691 26.46 -33.34 -34.97
C LEU A 691 27.57 -34.40 -34.89
N PHE A 692 27.24 -35.63 -35.28
CA PHE A 692 28.14 -36.78 -35.38
C PHE A 692 28.72 -37.25 -34.03
N LYS A 693 28.12 -38.28 -33.43
CA LYS A 693 28.94 -39.37 -32.90
C LYS A 693 29.52 -40.04 -34.14
N THR A 694 30.76 -39.73 -34.50
CA THR A 694 31.50 -40.64 -35.37
C THR A 694 31.67 -41.94 -34.57
N ASP A 695 31.27 -43.07 -35.14
CA ASP A 695 31.45 -44.42 -34.55
C ASP A 695 32.92 -44.77 -34.23
N LEU A 696 33.86 -43.85 -34.46
CA LEU A 696 35.27 -43.96 -34.13
C LEU A 696 35.53 -43.97 -32.62
N ASP A 697 34.73 -43.30 -31.78
CA ASP A 697 35.03 -43.22 -30.34
C ASP A 697 34.70 -44.51 -29.56
N ASP A 698 33.80 -45.36 -30.08
CA ASP A 698 33.50 -46.67 -29.49
C ASP A 698 34.49 -47.76 -29.97
N GLU A 699 35.18 -47.59 -31.12
CA GLU A 699 36.21 -48.53 -31.61
C GLU A 699 37.60 -48.35 -30.97
N PHE A 700 37.93 -47.16 -30.45
CA PHE A 700 39.22 -46.93 -29.77
C PHE A 700 39.22 -47.28 -28.28
N GLY A 701 38.05 -47.40 -27.64
CA GLY A 701 37.94 -47.84 -26.24
C GLY A 701 38.39 -49.27 -26.02
N ASP A 702 38.07 -50.17 -26.96
CA ASP A 702 38.42 -51.60 -26.91
C ASP A 702 39.84 -51.91 -27.42
N MET A 703 40.58 -50.92 -27.94
CA MET A 703 42.00 -51.11 -28.34
C MET A 703 43.01 -50.79 -27.23
N PHE A 704 42.58 -50.20 -26.12
CA PHE A 704 43.45 -49.81 -25.00
C PHE A 704 43.05 -50.38 -23.63
N SER A 705 42.07 -51.29 -23.59
CA SER A 705 41.79 -52.20 -22.46
C SER A 705 42.26 -53.60 -22.79
#